data_AF-A0A9E6D7Z9-F1
#
_entry.id   AF-A0A9E6D7Z9-F1
#
_cell.length_a   1.000
_cell.length_b   1.000
_cell.length_c   1.000
_cell.angle_alpha   90.00
_cell.angle_beta   90.00
_cell.angle_gamma   90.00
#
_symmetry.space_group_name_H-M   'P 1'
#
loop_
_entity.id
_entity.type
_entity.pdbx_description
1 polymer ?
#
loop_
_entity_poly.entity_id
_entity_poly.type
_entity_poly.pdbx_seq_one_letter_code
_entity_poly.pdbx_strand_id
1 'polypeptide(L)'
;MTDKSYILDEPLPLNQNFKAIKEKGLAYIQEFSGTEWTNFNPSDPGITILDQVCFALTELGYCNNFPVQDILTNKEGALEFENQFFTPEQILTTSPVTIEDYRKYLIDGIERIENVVIEPIHSYISEVSHVYRVHLYIDPVITDASDKTSIKEIDQICKQAFYLLNESRNLGELFLMPKPLKKKTSKLFGTIEIAKLSKSAKILGKIREGIEELIFPRVKQSGYDLLKEKGIETNEIFNGPILKNGWINQSDLKDKPLVIHAEEITHLISLIEGVVYVSDITFTKGGEEYELDAKANELLVIDLVNSIKDQELVIICKDKNTYSGITTCDEFPIAPRKLHLEDIGSAIQLQPDLPSGNYRDINSYYSIQNTFPEVFAVGTSSVDSNASAVQISQSRQLRGYLTLFDQQLANQFSQLANIPQLFSFINSTSGTPSDRKHFYDQQDKLNPEKKEYPVPYQKFSPTYFFQSLYDIPSIKPLLKNNNVFDFSLGFVSQQDLDSSSWKKYKNDPYNSYIWGLMQIMEEEQVSLDRRNEILDHLLARHGESPILINSIIDGSIYTGDTTKGQVIFKSLLLQNLGLLSYYRQKSVNYIGADQLIATFKKLPKQLNSKWLQSYNIDFIFDSEKVDQLERITQIDFNNYSGLELRMNLLFGLNELYKNFMSEIIETNQESAIKNITPEIKEQLKLSCWMIENRKGVICIEPNLLVKSLYFQIAYLQGGEQPEYHVVKEKVNYHSALGIEQLFREDLQKSNISLSESITIHVCEKAFSVIQTEECKWAAGLWQTIPGTNNKIAIGANLGGDQPIGLNHSIFQYSEMLFFPDFVPQFTQVNFTSRINIFLESILPVYVETSVNAISSIQLKKLIPKFCNWRNSLRKVEVTEEEQLVNELELEKTALELITLLIEIDSRTND
;
A
#
# COMPACT_ATOMS: atom_id res chain seq x y z
N MET A 1 -15.96 -11.54 -33.18
CA MET A 1 -15.78 -11.99 -34.57
C MET A 1 -15.89 -13.51 -34.57
N THR A 2 -16.54 -14.09 -35.57
CA THR A 2 -16.63 -15.55 -35.75
C THR A 2 -15.30 -16.07 -36.28
N ASP A 3 -14.40 -16.47 -35.38
CA ASP A 3 -13.19 -17.18 -35.76
C ASP A 3 -13.59 -18.52 -36.37
N LYS A 4 -13.53 -18.58 -37.70
CA LYS A 4 -13.62 -19.82 -38.44
C LYS A 4 -12.37 -20.63 -38.11
N SER A 5 -12.51 -21.71 -37.37
CA SER A 5 -11.44 -22.68 -37.14
C SER A 5 -11.04 -23.30 -38.49
N TYR A 6 -9.93 -22.85 -39.07
CA TYR A 6 -9.29 -23.53 -40.20
C TYR A 6 -8.14 -24.40 -39.69
N ILE A 7 -7.96 -25.57 -40.30
CA ILE A 7 -6.80 -26.42 -40.03
C ILE A 7 -5.62 -25.78 -40.76
N LEU A 8 -4.62 -25.31 -40.02
CA LEU A 8 -3.34 -24.91 -40.56
C LEU A 8 -2.53 -26.16 -40.88
N ASP A 9 -2.13 -26.33 -42.14
CA ASP A 9 -1.21 -27.39 -42.57
C ASP A 9 0.25 -26.99 -42.26
N GLU A 10 0.51 -26.74 -40.97
CA GLU A 10 1.83 -26.44 -40.45
C GLU A 10 2.34 -27.63 -39.62
N PRO A 11 3.65 -27.93 -39.68
CA PRO A 11 4.21 -29.03 -38.90
C PRO A 11 4.03 -28.74 -37.40
N LEU A 12 3.46 -29.71 -36.68
CA LEU A 12 3.32 -29.62 -35.23
C LEU A 12 4.68 -29.35 -34.56
N PRO A 13 4.70 -28.55 -33.47
CA PRO A 13 5.92 -28.34 -32.70
C PRO A 13 6.46 -29.67 -32.20
N LEU A 14 7.78 -29.75 -31.99
CA LEU A 14 8.48 -30.99 -31.66
C LEU A 14 7.82 -31.75 -30.50
N ASN A 15 7.38 -31.05 -29.46
CA ASN A 15 6.75 -31.63 -28.27
C ASN A 15 5.36 -32.21 -28.50
N GLN A 16 4.74 -31.97 -29.66
CA GLN A 16 3.45 -32.53 -30.07
C GLN A 16 3.58 -33.43 -31.30
N ASN A 17 4.76 -33.50 -31.91
CA ASN A 17 5.01 -34.28 -33.10
C ASN A 17 5.48 -35.70 -32.75
N PHE A 18 4.53 -36.64 -32.73
CA PHE A 18 4.77 -38.05 -32.43
C PHE A 18 5.96 -38.62 -33.20
N LYS A 19 6.02 -38.40 -34.52
CA LYS A 19 7.06 -38.97 -35.39
C LYS A 19 8.43 -38.45 -34.97
N ALA A 20 8.56 -37.14 -34.75
CA ALA A 20 9.82 -36.53 -34.36
C ALA A 20 10.28 -36.97 -32.96
N ILE A 21 9.35 -37.11 -31.99
CA ILE A 21 9.66 -37.63 -30.65
C ILE A 21 10.12 -39.09 -30.74
N LYS A 22 9.42 -39.92 -31.52
CA LYS A 22 9.79 -41.32 -31.75
C LYS A 22 11.15 -41.46 -32.40
N GLU A 23 11.45 -40.66 -33.44
CA GLU A 23 12.76 -40.66 -34.10
C GLU A 23 13.89 -40.30 -33.12
N LYS A 24 13.67 -39.33 -32.22
CA LYS A 24 14.62 -39.02 -31.14
C LYS A 24 14.77 -40.15 -30.15
N GLY A 25 13.67 -40.77 -29.72
CA GLY A 25 13.70 -41.91 -28.81
C GLY A 25 14.44 -43.11 -29.41
N LEU A 26 14.21 -43.40 -30.68
CA LEU A 26 14.92 -44.45 -31.42
C LEU A 26 16.41 -44.16 -31.53
N ALA A 27 16.79 -42.92 -31.87
CA ALA A 27 18.19 -42.52 -31.93
C ALA A 27 18.88 -42.69 -30.57
N TYR A 28 18.21 -42.31 -29.48
CA TYR A 28 18.71 -42.51 -28.12
C TYR A 28 18.92 -44.00 -27.81
N ILE A 29 17.92 -44.85 -28.11
CA ILE A 29 18.07 -46.30 -27.90
C ILE A 29 19.24 -46.85 -28.72
N GLN A 30 19.37 -46.49 -29.99
CA GLN A 30 20.45 -46.95 -30.87
C GLN A 30 21.85 -46.57 -30.36
N GLU A 31 21.97 -45.40 -29.75
CA GLU A 31 23.23 -44.92 -29.17
C GLU A 31 23.62 -45.73 -27.92
N PHE A 32 22.65 -46.04 -27.05
CA PHE A 32 22.93 -46.63 -25.73
C PHE A 32 22.69 -48.14 -25.64
N SER A 33 22.02 -48.78 -26.61
CA SER A 33 21.75 -50.23 -26.58
C SER A 33 22.93 -51.10 -27.01
N GLY A 34 24.00 -50.48 -27.52
CA GLY A 34 25.21 -51.18 -27.97
C GLY A 34 24.88 -52.30 -28.96
N THR A 35 25.30 -53.51 -28.63
CA THR A 35 25.05 -54.74 -29.43
C THR A 35 23.94 -55.63 -28.87
N GLU A 36 23.35 -55.26 -27.73
CA GLU A 36 22.39 -56.12 -27.01
C GLU A 36 20.99 -56.05 -27.63
N TRP A 37 20.55 -54.86 -28.07
CA TRP A 37 19.27 -54.68 -28.77
C TRP A 37 19.51 -54.09 -30.16
N THR A 38 19.31 -54.93 -31.18
CA THR A 38 19.62 -54.62 -32.60
C THR A 38 18.38 -54.60 -33.50
N ASN A 39 17.23 -55.04 -32.99
CA ASN A 39 15.97 -55.11 -33.74
C ASN A 39 15.04 -53.94 -33.39
N PHE A 40 15.01 -52.92 -34.24
CA PHE A 40 14.16 -51.73 -34.06
C PHE A 40 12.89 -51.75 -34.93
N ASN A 41 12.45 -52.94 -35.32
CA ASN A 41 11.24 -53.10 -36.14
C ASN A 41 9.96 -52.90 -35.29
N PRO A 42 8.84 -52.45 -35.89
CA PRO A 42 7.57 -52.28 -35.17
C PRO A 42 7.00 -53.55 -34.53
N SER A 43 7.43 -54.74 -34.96
CA SER A 43 7.04 -56.02 -34.36
C SER A 43 7.70 -56.27 -33.01
N ASP A 44 8.73 -55.52 -32.65
CA ASP A 44 9.43 -55.64 -31.36
C ASP A 44 8.59 -55.03 -30.23
N PRO A 45 8.34 -55.76 -29.12
CA PRO A 45 7.60 -55.26 -27.97
C PRO A 45 8.20 -53.98 -27.36
N GLY A 46 9.53 -53.83 -27.34
CA GLY A 46 10.19 -52.63 -26.83
C GLY A 46 9.93 -51.40 -27.68
N ILE A 47 9.84 -51.57 -29.01
CA ILE A 47 9.43 -50.49 -29.93
C ILE A 47 7.95 -50.13 -29.74
N THR A 48 7.10 -51.13 -29.46
CA THR A 48 5.69 -50.87 -29.12
C THR A 48 5.57 -50.06 -27.83
N ILE A 49 6.38 -50.36 -26.81
CA ILE A 49 6.43 -49.58 -25.57
C ILE A 49 6.87 -48.14 -25.85
N LEU A 50 7.94 -47.96 -26.65
CA LEU A 50 8.40 -46.63 -27.06
C LEU A 50 7.27 -45.85 -27.74
N ASP A 51 6.51 -46.48 -28.63
CA ASP A 51 5.38 -45.84 -29.32
C ASP A 51 4.33 -45.33 -28.33
N GLN A 52 3.94 -46.14 -27.34
CA GLN A 52 2.94 -45.70 -26.36
C GLN A 52 3.46 -44.56 -25.47
N VAL A 53 4.74 -44.60 -25.07
CA VAL A 53 5.37 -43.52 -24.31
C VAL A 53 5.46 -42.24 -25.14
N CYS A 54 5.90 -42.33 -26.40
CA CYS A 54 5.95 -41.17 -27.30
C CYS A 54 4.58 -40.56 -27.54
N PHE A 55 3.53 -41.39 -27.64
CA PHE A 55 2.15 -40.90 -27.76
C PHE A 55 1.72 -40.12 -26.51
N ALA A 56 1.93 -40.67 -25.30
CA ALA A 56 1.60 -39.96 -24.07
C ALA A 56 2.41 -38.66 -23.88
N LEU A 57 3.68 -38.63 -24.32
CA LEU A 57 4.48 -37.40 -24.31
C LEU A 57 3.90 -36.30 -25.21
N THR A 58 3.22 -36.65 -26.32
CA THR A 58 2.54 -35.63 -27.14
C THR A 58 1.38 -34.95 -26.41
N GLU A 59 0.66 -35.67 -25.55
CA GLU A 59 -0.39 -35.11 -24.71
C GLU A 59 0.18 -34.16 -23.65
N LEU A 60 1.27 -34.56 -22.98
CA LEU A 60 1.97 -33.67 -22.04
C LEU A 60 2.48 -32.40 -22.75
N GLY A 61 3.05 -32.54 -23.95
CA GLY A 61 3.48 -31.41 -24.76
C GLY A 61 2.34 -30.53 -25.26
N TYR A 62 1.15 -31.08 -25.44
CA TYR A 62 -0.06 -30.32 -25.73
C TYR A 62 -0.51 -29.51 -24.51
N CYS A 63 -0.60 -30.12 -23.34
CA CYS A 63 -0.99 -29.44 -22.09
C CYS A 63 0.00 -28.36 -21.67
N ASN A 64 1.30 -28.57 -21.85
CA ASN A 64 2.34 -27.57 -21.57
C ASN A 64 2.21 -26.28 -22.40
N ASN A 65 1.46 -26.32 -23.51
CA ASN A 65 1.24 -25.16 -24.38
C ASN A 65 -0.09 -24.43 -24.09
N PHE A 66 -0.80 -24.80 -23.02
CA PHE A 66 -2.01 -24.06 -22.62
C PHE A 66 -1.67 -22.61 -22.25
N PRO A 67 -2.52 -21.64 -22.64
CA PRO A 67 -2.38 -20.26 -22.17
C PRO A 67 -2.37 -20.21 -20.64
N VAL A 68 -1.56 -19.33 -20.05
CA VAL A 68 -1.44 -19.22 -18.58
C VAL A 68 -2.81 -18.96 -17.93
N GLN A 69 -3.65 -18.12 -18.53
CA GLN A 69 -5.03 -17.88 -18.05
C GLN A 69 -5.88 -19.17 -17.99
N ASP A 70 -5.71 -20.12 -18.91
CA ASP A 70 -6.41 -21.41 -18.88
C ASP A 70 -5.89 -22.30 -17.74
N ILE A 71 -4.57 -22.27 -17.47
CA ILE A 71 -3.93 -23.01 -16.36
C ILE A 71 -4.40 -22.48 -15.01
N LEU A 72 -4.57 -21.16 -14.89
CA LEU A 72 -5.00 -20.48 -13.66
C LEU A 72 -6.53 -20.47 -13.49
N THR A 73 -7.32 -20.91 -14.48
CA THR A 73 -8.78 -20.91 -14.38
C THR A 73 -9.27 -22.19 -13.71
N ASN A 74 -10.12 -22.07 -12.69
CA ASN A 74 -10.69 -23.21 -11.97
C ASN A 74 -11.98 -23.76 -12.61
N LYS A 75 -12.54 -24.83 -12.02
CA LYS A 75 -13.71 -25.57 -12.55
C LYS A 75 -14.96 -24.70 -12.68
N GLU A 76 -15.06 -23.67 -11.85
CA GLU A 76 -16.15 -22.71 -11.81
C GLU A 76 -15.99 -21.61 -12.88
N GLY A 77 -14.86 -21.59 -13.59
CA GLY A 77 -14.54 -20.60 -14.62
C GLY A 77 -13.94 -19.31 -14.06
N ALA A 78 -13.56 -19.28 -12.78
CA ALA A 78 -12.92 -18.13 -12.15
C ALA A 78 -11.40 -18.23 -12.28
N LEU A 79 -10.74 -17.09 -12.55
CA LEU A 79 -9.29 -16.99 -12.60
C LEU A 79 -8.70 -16.94 -11.18
N GLU A 80 -7.87 -17.90 -10.83
CA GLU A 80 -7.15 -17.97 -9.55
C GLU A 80 -5.82 -17.22 -9.66
N PHE A 81 -5.85 -15.90 -9.45
CA PHE A 81 -4.63 -15.06 -9.46
C PHE A 81 -4.27 -14.46 -8.09
N GLU A 82 -5.20 -14.52 -7.12
CA GLU A 82 -4.96 -14.02 -5.76
C GLU A 82 -3.75 -14.73 -5.13
N ASN A 83 -2.94 -13.97 -4.39
CA ASN A 83 -1.67 -14.43 -3.82
C ASN A 83 -0.68 -14.99 -4.86
N GLN A 84 -0.80 -14.65 -6.13
CA GLN A 84 0.17 -15.01 -7.18
C GLN A 84 0.60 -13.79 -8.00
N PHE A 85 -0.37 -12.89 -8.25
CA PHE A 85 -0.17 -11.65 -8.98
C PHE A 85 -0.84 -10.49 -8.25
N PHE A 86 -0.25 -9.30 -8.39
CA PHE A 86 -0.92 -8.04 -8.04
C PHE A 86 -1.61 -7.48 -9.28
N THR A 87 -2.76 -6.84 -9.09
CA THR A 87 -3.34 -6.01 -10.14
C THR A 87 -2.51 -4.74 -10.34
N PRO A 88 -2.59 -4.08 -11.52
CA PRO A 88 -1.87 -2.83 -11.76
C PRO A 88 -2.14 -1.76 -10.70
N GLU A 89 -3.40 -1.57 -10.25
CA GLU A 89 -3.65 -0.56 -9.21
C GLU A 89 -3.01 -0.91 -7.87
N GLN A 90 -2.85 -2.19 -7.53
CA GLN A 90 -2.29 -2.62 -6.25
C GLN A 90 -0.78 -2.40 -6.15
N ILE A 91 -0.06 -2.36 -7.27
CA ILE A 91 1.42 -2.38 -7.27
C ILE A 91 2.07 -1.20 -8.01
N LEU A 92 1.37 -0.55 -8.94
CA LEU A 92 1.91 0.60 -9.69
C LEU A 92 1.53 1.95 -9.06
N THR A 93 0.43 2.02 -8.30
CA THR A 93 0.05 3.24 -7.59
C THR A 93 0.88 3.43 -6.32
N THR A 94 0.99 4.67 -5.86
CA THR A 94 1.69 5.03 -4.62
C THR A 94 0.81 5.93 -3.77
N SER A 95 1.02 5.99 -2.45
CA SER A 95 0.43 7.07 -1.66
C SER A 95 0.89 8.44 -2.20
N PRO A 96 0.16 9.53 -1.94
CA PRO A 96 0.62 10.86 -2.31
C PRO A 96 1.99 11.18 -1.71
N VAL A 97 2.97 11.47 -2.56
CA VAL A 97 4.33 11.86 -2.14
C VAL A 97 4.68 13.26 -2.61
N THR A 98 4.26 13.62 -3.82
CA THR A 98 4.55 14.94 -4.38
C THR A 98 3.41 15.93 -4.14
N ILE A 99 3.70 17.23 -4.28
CA ILE A 99 2.67 18.28 -4.29
C ILE A 99 1.59 17.99 -5.33
N GLU A 100 1.96 17.52 -6.52
CA GLU A 100 1.01 17.18 -7.57
C GLU A 100 0.12 15.99 -7.18
N ASP A 101 0.67 14.98 -6.51
CA ASP A 101 -0.12 13.85 -6.01
C ASP A 101 -1.12 14.30 -4.94
N TYR A 102 -0.71 15.17 -4.01
CA TYR A 102 -1.62 15.76 -3.03
C TYR A 102 -2.72 16.61 -3.71
N ARG A 103 -2.41 17.32 -4.81
CA ARG A 103 -3.42 18.02 -5.63
C ARG A 103 -4.42 17.02 -6.22
N LYS A 104 -3.95 15.95 -6.89
CA LYS A 104 -4.81 14.88 -7.45
C LYS A 104 -5.70 14.28 -6.37
N TYR A 105 -5.11 13.96 -5.23
CA TYR A 105 -5.79 13.31 -4.10
C TYR A 105 -6.90 14.18 -3.49
N LEU A 106 -6.67 15.49 -3.35
CA LEU A 106 -7.69 16.43 -2.87
C LEU A 106 -8.82 16.68 -3.88
N ILE A 107 -8.47 16.85 -5.16
CA ILE A 107 -9.44 17.12 -6.23
C ILE A 107 -10.37 15.92 -6.43
N ASP A 108 -9.83 14.70 -6.43
CA ASP A 108 -10.63 13.49 -6.56
C ASP A 108 -11.40 13.14 -5.28
N GLY A 109 -10.77 13.33 -4.12
CA GLY A 109 -11.31 12.85 -2.84
C GLY A 109 -12.41 13.73 -2.23
N ILE A 110 -12.57 14.98 -2.69
CA ILE A 110 -13.49 15.94 -2.09
C ILE A 110 -14.31 16.64 -3.17
N GLU A 111 -15.62 16.44 -3.09
CA GLU A 111 -16.58 17.08 -4.00
C GLU A 111 -16.46 18.61 -3.93
N ARG A 112 -16.63 19.27 -5.09
CA ARG A 112 -16.63 20.74 -5.24
C ARG A 112 -15.28 21.44 -5.02
N ILE A 113 -14.18 20.68 -4.95
CA ILE A 113 -12.84 21.23 -5.15
C ILE A 113 -12.52 21.19 -6.64
N GLU A 114 -12.35 22.36 -7.25
CA GLU A 114 -12.06 22.48 -8.68
C GLU A 114 -10.55 22.38 -8.97
N ASN A 115 -9.73 22.92 -8.05
CA ASN A 115 -8.27 22.86 -8.09
C ASN A 115 -7.66 23.22 -6.72
N VAL A 116 -6.34 23.04 -6.55
CA VAL A 116 -5.63 23.29 -5.29
C VAL A 116 -4.25 23.89 -5.56
N VAL A 117 -3.85 24.84 -4.71
CA VAL A 117 -2.48 25.36 -4.60
C VAL A 117 -1.87 24.88 -3.29
N ILE A 118 -0.70 24.24 -3.35
CA ILE A 118 0.03 23.75 -2.18
C ILE A 118 1.44 24.33 -2.23
N GLU A 119 1.88 24.94 -1.12
CA GLU A 119 3.18 25.61 -1.04
C GLU A 119 3.95 25.15 0.20
N PRO A 120 5.25 24.79 0.07
CA PRO A 120 6.09 24.53 1.22
C PRO A 120 6.40 25.84 1.98
N ILE A 121 6.42 25.77 3.30
CA ILE A 121 6.80 26.89 4.18
C ILE A 121 8.25 26.71 4.61
N HIS A 122 9.06 27.72 4.34
CA HIS A 122 10.42 27.82 4.87
C HIS A 122 10.38 28.67 6.15
N SER A 123 10.64 28.05 7.30
CA SER A 123 10.52 28.67 8.63
C SER A 123 11.78 28.47 9.47
N TYR A 124 12.09 29.46 10.31
CA TYR A 124 13.10 29.38 11.37
C TYR A 124 12.62 28.72 12.67
N ILE A 125 11.31 28.51 12.82
CA ILE A 125 10.69 27.91 14.01
C ILE A 125 11.07 26.45 14.15
N SER A 126 11.58 25.84 13.10
CA SER A 126 11.86 24.42 13.09
C SER A 126 13.19 24.17 12.40
N GLU A 127 14.13 23.53 13.12
CA GLU A 127 15.11 22.68 12.46
C GLU A 127 14.43 21.54 11.66
N VAL A 128 13.11 21.35 11.84
CA VAL A 128 12.32 20.36 11.12
C VAL A 128 11.55 20.93 9.93
N SER A 129 11.98 20.51 8.75
CA SER A 129 11.48 20.94 7.45
C SER A 129 10.13 20.29 7.07
N HIS A 130 9.54 20.72 5.95
CA HIS A 130 8.39 20.10 5.26
C HIS A 130 6.98 20.38 5.81
N VAL A 131 6.70 21.64 6.15
CA VAL A 131 5.32 22.11 6.43
C VAL A 131 4.69 22.68 5.17
N TYR A 132 3.45 22.29 4.85
CA TYR A 132 2.72 22.75 3.68
C TYR A 132 1.54 23.66 4.03
N ARG A 133 1.39 24.71 3.24
CA ARG A 133 0.21 25.56 3.17
C ARG A 133 -0.67 25.11 2.01
N VAL A 134 -1.97 25.01 2.26
CA VAL A 134 -2.93 24.53 1.26
C VAL A 134 -4.02 25.58 1.03
N HIS A 135 -4.22 25.94 -0.23
CA HIS A 135 -5.25 26.85 -0.68
C HIS A 135 -6.19 26.16 -1.67
N LEU A 136 -7.48 26.15 -1.35
CA LEU A 136 -8.50 25.44 -2.11
C LEU A 136 -9.22 26.38 -3.08
N TYR A 137 -9.29 25.99 -4.35
CA TYR A 137 -10.23 26.56 -5.30
C TYR A 137 -11.54 25.78 -5.22
N ILE A 138 -12.48 26.32 -4.45
CA ILE A 138 -13.81 25.73 -4.23
C ILE A 138 -14.78 26.26 -5.26
N ASP A 139 -15.74 25.42 -5.68
CA ASP A 139 -16.81 25.77 -6.63
C ASP A 139 -17.32 27.21 -6.40
N PRO A 140 -17.16 28.09 -7.41
CA PRO A 140 -17.66 29.45 -7.38
C PRO A 140 -19.14 29.59 -6.98
N VAL A 141 -20.00 28.60 -7.24
CA VAL A 141 -21.42 28.62 -6.84
C VAL A 141 -21.59 28.78 -5.32
N ILE A 142 -20.78 28.08 -4.52
CA ILE A 142 -20.83 28.19 -3.06
C ILE A 142 -20.13 29.46 -2.60
N THR A 143 -18.95 29.74 -3.16
CA THR A 143 -18.12 30.86 -2.70
C THR A 143 -18.69 32.23 -3.06
N ASP A 144 -19.66 32.32 -3.99
CA ASP A 144 -20.36 33.56 -4.36
C ASP A 144 -21.62 33.82 -3.50
N ALA A 145 -22.30 32.76 -3.04
CA ALA A 145 -23.61 32.87 -2.39
C ALA A 145 -23.62 33.66 -1.07
N SER A 146 -22.46 33.79 -0.41
CA SER A 146 -22.21 34.65 0.77
C SER A 146 -23.17 34.45 1.96
N ASP A 147 -23.97 33.38 1.97
CA ASP A 147 -24.95 33.07 3.02
C ASP A 147 -24.34 32.16 4.11
N LYS A 148 -25.00 32.10 5.27
CA LYS A 148 -24.50 31.31 6.42
C LYS A 148 -24.33 29.82 6.10
N THR A 149 -25.10 29.28 5.17
CA THR A 149 -25.03 27.88 4.76
C THR A 149 -23.73 27.61 3.99
N SER A 150 -23.43 28.46 3.01
CA SER A 150 -22.21 28.34 2.20
C SER A 150 -20.93 28.52 3.01
N ILE A 151 -20.92 29.41 4.01
CA ILE A 151 -19.76 29.58 4.91
C ILE A 151 -19.49 28.30 5.71
N LYS A 152 -20.54 27.64 6.22
CA LYS A 152 -20.40 26.35 6.93
C LYS A 152 -19.93 25.24 6.00
N GLU A 153 -20.44 25.20 4.78
CA GLU A 153 -20.03 24.22 3.77
C GLU A 153 -18.55 24.39 3.39
N ILE A 154 -18.07 25.62 3.20
CA ILE A 154 -16.64 25.92 2.95
C ILE A 154 -15.76 25.46 4.11
N ASP A 155 -16.17 25.72 5.36
CA ASP A 155 -15.45 25.27 6.55
C ASP A 155 -15.40 23.72 6.63
N GLN A 156 -16.50 23.05 6.30
CA GLN A 156 -16.55 21.59 6.21
C GLN A 156 -15.61 21.04 5.13
N ILE A 157 -15.58 21.65 3.93
CA ILE A 157 -14.66 21.27 2.84
C ILE A 157 -13.21 21.43 3.30
N CYS A 158 -12.86 22.55 3.95
CA CYS A 158 -11.49 22.77 4.45
C CYS A 158 -11.10 21.74 5.53
N LYS A 159 -12.02 21.39 6.43
CA LYS A 159 -11.81 20.33 7.44
C LYS A 159 -11.65 18.96 6.78
N GLN A 160 -12.50 18.60 5.82
CA GLN A 160 -12.38 17.37 5.04
C GLN A 160 -11.03 17.28 4.35
N ALA A 161 -10.57 18.36 3.71
CA ALA A 161 -9.25 18.45 3.10
C ALA A 161 -8.13 18.23 4.11
N PHE A 162 -8.24 18.81 5.30
CA PHE A 162 -7.27 18.59 6.37
C PHE A 162 -7.24 17.12 6.83
N TYR A 163 -8.38 16.47 7.04
CA TYR A 163 -8.43 15.07 7.44
C TYR A 163 -7.88 14.15 6.35
N LEU A 164 -8.26 14.37 5.09
CA LEU A 164 -7.82 13.57 3.96
C LEU A 164 -6.29 13.64 3.78
N LEU A 165 -5.70 14.84 3.87
CA LEU A 165 -4.24 15.02 3.82
C LEU A 165 -3.52 14.28 4.95
N ASN A 166 -4.06 14.31 6.18
CA ASN A 166 -3.43 13.63 7.32
C ASN A 166 -3.64 12.11 7.30
N GLU A 167 -4.61 11.59 6.54
CA GLU A 167 -4.78 10.16 6.29
C GLU A 167 -3.65 9.59 5.42
N SER A 168 -3.00 10.41 4.59
CA SER A 168 -1.93 9.99 3.67
C SER A 168 -0.61 10.72 3.86
N ARG A 169 -0.45 11.48 4.95
CA ARG A 169 0.72 12.31 5.26
C ARG A 169 1.98 11.45 5.36
N ASN A 170 3.08 11.91 4.76
CA ASN A 170 4.37 11.22 4.85
C ASN A 170 5.11 11.53 6.15
N LEU A 171 6.12 10.71 6.47
CA LEU A 171 7.04 10.90 7.59
C LEU A 171 7.70 12.27 7.52
N GLY A 172 7.69 13.00 8.64
CA GLY A 172 8.29 14.34 8.73
C GLY A 172 7.50 15.46 8.05
N GLU A 173 6.39 15.17 7.36
CA GLU A 173 5.57 16.20 6.72
C GLU A 173 4.47 16.70 7.65
N LEU A 174 4.09 17.98 7.53
CA LEU A 174 2.96 18.56 8.24
C LEU A 174 2.11 19.44 7.31
N PHE A 175 0.80 19.44 7.54
CA PHE A 175 -0.12 20.33 6.85
C PHE A 175 -0.67 21.39 7.80
N LEU A 176 -0.73 22.63 7.36
CA LEU A 176 -1.58 23.63 7.99
C LEU A 176 -3.05 23.39 7.59
N MET A 177 -3.98 23.97 8.35
CA MET A 177 -5.39 23.94 7.99
C MET A 177 -5.59 24.55 6.59
N PRO A 178 -6.14 23.82 5.61
CA PRO A 178 -6.46 24.34 4.30
C PRO A 178 -7.40 25.53 4.41
N LYS A 179 -7.23 26.51 3.52
CA LYS A 179 -8.08 27.70 3.46
C LYS A 179 -8.59 27.91 2.04
N PRO A 180 -9.79 28.46 1.84
CA PRO A 180 -10.24 28.85 0.51
C PRO A 180 -9.33 29.95 -0.04
N LEU A 181 -9.14 29.98 -1.37
CA LEU A 181 -8.50 31.11 -2.04
C LEU A 181 -9.33 32.40 -1.83
N LYS A 182 -8.64 33.51 -1.53
CA LYS A 182 -9.27 34.82 -1.36
C LYS A 182 -9.53 35.45 -2.72
N LYS A 183 -10.77 35.86 -2.98
CA LYS A 183 -11.12 36.51 -4.25
C LYS A 183 -10.53 37.92 -4.32
N LYS A 184 -9.78 38.21 -5.37
CA LYS A 184 -9.35 39.56 -5.78
C LYS A 184 -10.13 39.93 -7.02
N THR A 185 -11.28 40.57 -6.82
CA THR A 185 -12.18 40.92 -7.90
C THR A 185 -11.68 42.13 -8.68
N SER A 186 -11.75 42.07 -10.01
CA SER A 186 -11.47 43.18 -10.91
C SER A 186 -12.51 43.24 -12.03
N LYS A 187 -12.66 44.42 -12.62
CA LYS A 187 -13.58 44.66 -13.72
C LYS A 187 -12.82 44.73 -15.05
N LEU A 188 -13.53 44.44 -16.13
CA LEU A 188 -13.02 44.48 -17.48
C LEU A 188 -13.52 45.73 -18.18
N PHE A 189 -12.64 46.45 -18.85
CA PHE A 189 -12.99 47.61 -19.68
C PHE A 189 -12.86 47.24 -21.14
N GLY A 190 -13.63 47.89 -22.02
CA GLY A 190 -13.46 47.76 -23.48
C GLY A 190 -14.77 47.44 -24.21
N THR A 191 -14.66 46.93 -25.44
CA THR A 191 -15.81 46.67 -26.31
C THR A 191 -15.77 45.25 -26.90
N ILE A 192 -16.90 44.54 -26.85
CA ILE A 192 -17.09 43.23 -27.47
C ILE A 192 -18.27 43.29 -28.43
N GLU A 193 -18.04 42.99 -29.71
CA GLU A 193 -19.08 42.85 -30.72
C GLU A 193 -19.48 41.37 -30.89
N ILE A 194 -20.77 41.07 -30.81
CA ILE A 194 -21.34 39.74 -30.99
C ILE A 194 -22.24 39.66 -32.25
N ALA A 195 -22.39 38.46 -32.79
CA ALA A 195 -23.06 38.25 -34.06
C ALA A 195 -24.60 38.33 -33.99
N LYS A 196 -25.22 37.84 -32.90
CA LYS A 196 -26.69 37.75 -32.75
C LYS A 196 -27.11 37.96 -31.29
N LEU A 197 -28.09 38.82 -31.06
CA LEU A 197 -28.59 39.12 -29.71
C LEU A 197 -29.26 37.89 -29.08
N SER A 198 -29.96 37.07 -29.86
CA SER A 198 -30.65 35.88 -29.36
C SER A 198 -29.72 34.80 -28.76
N LYS A 199 -28.41 34.91 -28.98
CA LYS A 199 -27.39 33.99 -28.44
C LYS A 199 -26.50 34.65 -27.37
N SER A 200 -26.74 35.91 -27.00
CA SER A 200 -25.89 36.68 -26.10
C SER A 200 -25.63 35.96 -24.77
N ALA A 201 -26.67 35.42 -24.14
CA ALA A 201 -26.58 34.68 -22.88
C ALA A 201 -25.58 33.52 -22.92
N LYS A 202 -25.58 32.77 -24.03
CA LYS A 202 -24.70 31.62 -24.26
C LYS A 202 -23.27 32.08 -24.57
N ILE A 203 -23.10 33.16 -25.33
CA ILE A 203 -21.78 33.72 -25.67
C ILE A 203 -21.12 34.29 -24.42
N LEU A 204 -21.83 35.08 -23.62
CA LEU A 204 -21.32 35.64 -22.36
C LEU A 204 -21.01 34.54 -21.33
N GLY A 205 -21.83 33.48 -21.28
CA GLY A 205 -21.53 32.29 -20.48
C GLY A 205 -20.20 31.63 -20.89
N LYS A 206 -19.97 31.43 -22.20
CA LYS A 206 -18.69 30.91 -22.73
C LYS A 206 -17.52 31.85 -22.46
N ILE A 207 -17.72 33.17 -22.50
CA ILE A 207 -16.68 34.16 -22.16
C ILE A 207 -16.28 34.01 -20.71
N ARG A 208 -17.25 33.95 -19.78
CA ARG A 208 -16.98 33.72 -18.36
C ARG A 208 -16.23 32.41 -18.14
N GLU A 209 -16.70 31.30 -18.72
CA GLU A 209 -16.07 29.99 -18.60
C GLU A 209 -14.63 29.99 -19.13
N GLY A 210 -14.38 30.61 -20.30
CA GLY A 210 -13.03 30.69 -20.84
C GLY A 210 -12.08 31.55 -20.00
N ILE A 211 -12.57 32.66 -19.43
CA ILE A 211 -11.79 33.47 -18.48
C ILE A 211 -11.50 32.70 -17.20
N GLU A 212 -12.47 31.99 -16.62
CA GLU A 212 -12.28 31.15 -15.43
C GLU A 212 -11.23 30.06 -15.71
N GLU A 213 -11.30 29.40 -16.87
CA GLU A 213 -10.35 28.36 -17.31
C GLU A 213 -8.94 28.91 -17.56
N LEU A 214 -8.80 30.17 -17.97
CA LEU A 214 -7.51 30.87 -18.09
C LEU A 214 -6.92 31.19 -16.71
N ILE A 215 -7.75 31.63 -15.77
CA ILE A 215 -7.31 32.06 -14.43
C ILE A 215 -6.87 30.88 -13.58
N PHE A 216 -7.69 29.83 -13.49
CA PHE A 216 -7.29 28.59 -12.81
C PHE A 216 -8.19 27.46 -13.32
N PRO A 217 -7.71 26.64 -14.26
CA PRO A 217 -8.55 25.66 -14.93
C PRO A 217 -9.05 24.58 -13.98
N ARG A 218 -10.24 24.08 -14.28
CA ARG A 218 -10.80 22.92 -13.60
C ARG A 218 -10.08 21.66 -14.08
N VAL A 219 -9.69 20.81 -13.16
CA VAL A 219 -8.92 19.61 -13.51
C VAL A 219 -9.86 18.54 -14.04
N LYS A 220 -9.56 17.99 -15.23
CA LYS A 220 -10.36 16.96 -15.89
C LYS A 220 -9.90 15.57 -15.48
N GLN A 221 -10.86 14.66 -15.33
CA GLN A 221 -10.62 13.25 -15.06
C GLN A 221 -10.98 12.41 -16.28
N SER A 222 -10.28 11.29 -16.49
CA SER A 222 -10.51 10.39 -17.63
C SER A 222 -10.50 8.93 -17.21
N GLY A 223 -11.26 8.08 -17.89
CA GLY A 223 -11.22 6.62 -17.71
C GLY A 223 -9.96 5.99 -18.29
N TYR A 224 -9.63 4.80 -17.80
CA TYR A 224 -8.45 4.02 -18.22
C TYR A 224 -8.43 3.78 -19.74
N ASP A 225 -9.53 3.30 -20.32
CA ASP A 225 -9.59 2.96 -21.74
C ASP A 225 -9.39 4.19 -22.63
N LEU A 226 -9.99 5.32 -22.26
CA LEU A 226 -9.82 6.58 -23.00
C LEU A 226 -8.35 7.04 -23.00
N LEU A 227 -7.64 6.85 -21.88
CA LEU A 227 -6.22 7.19 -21.79
C LEU A 227 -5.36 6.20 -22.59
N LYS A 228 -5.70 4.92 -22.60
CA LYS A 228 -5.06 3.91 -23.47
C LYS A 228 -5.28 4.21 -24.95
N GLU A 229 -6.49 4.60 -25.36
CA GLU A 229 -6.80 5.02 -26.74
C GLU A 229 -6.01 6.25 -27.16
N LYS A 230 -5.73 7.17 -26.22
CA LYS A 230 -4.85 8.33 -26.43
C LYS A 230 -3.36 7.96 -26.48
N GLY A 231 -3.01 6.68 -26.30
CA GLY A 231 -1.63 6.19 -26.37
C GLY A 231 -0.82 6.39 -25.09
N ILE A 232 -1.47 6.64 -23.94
CA ILE A 232 -0.79 6.77 -22.65
C ILE A 232 -0.43 5.39 -22.12
N GLU A 233 0.77 5.24 -21.57
CA GLU A 233 1.24 3.97 -21.04
C GLU A 233 0.63 3.65 -19.68
N THR A 234 0.47 2.37 -19.37
CA THR A 234 -0.22 1.93 -18.14
C THR A 234 0.50 2.40 -16.88
N ASN A 235 1.83 2.37 -16.86
CA ASN A 235 2.63 2.89 -15.75
C ASN A 235 2.46 4.39 -15.55
N GLU A 236 2.19 5.17 -16.60
CA GLU A 236 1.92 6.61 -16.49
C GLU A 236 0.52 6.89 -15.95
N ILE A 237 -0.48 6.10 -16.35
CA ILE A 237 -1.86 6.22 -15.87
C ILE A 237 -1.93 5.98 -14.36
N PHE A 238 -1.29 4.90 -13.89
CA PHE A 238 -1.27 4.52 -12.48
C PHE A 238 -0.19 5.25 -11.66
N ASN A 239 0.52 6.24 -12.23
CA ASN A 239 1.55 6.98 -11.50
C ASN A 239 0.94 8.00 -10.54
N GLY A 240 1.03 7.70 -9.25
CA GLY A 240 0.52 8.51 -8.15
C GLY A 240 -0.58 7.80 -7.36
N PRO A 241 -1.46 8.55 -6.67
CA PRO A 241 -2.46 8.00 -5.76
C PRO A 241 -3.60 7.30 -6.48
N ILE A 242 -4.26 6.39 -5.76
CA ILE A 242 -5.51 5.78 -6.21
C ILE A 242 -6.60 6.85 -6.28
N LEU A 243 -7.18 7.02 -7.47
CA LEU A 243 -8.28 7.96 -7.73
C LEU A 243 -9.59 7.21 -7.99
N LYS A 244 -10.69 7.68 -7.41
CA LYS A 244 -12.01 7.03 -7.44
C LYS A 244 -12.91 7.51 -8.57
N ASN A 245 -12.72 8.74 -9.04
CA ASN A 245 -13.60 9.38 -10.03
C ASN A 245 -12.94 9.53 -11.41
N GLY A 246 -11.76 8.94 -11.61
CA GLY A 246 -11.03 8.93 -12.86
C GLY A 246 -9.58 9.41 -12.71
N TRP A 247 -8.76 9.09 -13.70
CA TRP A 247 -7.34 9.42 -13.70
C TRP A 247 -7.10 10.87 -14.12
N ILE A 248 -6.18 11.53 -13.43
CA ILE A 248 -5.75 12.92 -13.70
C ILE A 248 -4.33 12.87 -14.28
N ASN A 249 -4.17 13.30 -15.53
CA ASN A 249 -2.83 13.40 -16.11
C ASN A 249 -2.10 14.61 -15.53
N GLN A 250 -0.77 14.50 -15.44
CA GLN A 250 0.06 15.60 -14.97
C GLN A 250 -0.07 16.85 -15.84
N SER A 251 -0.27 16.70 -17.16
CA SER A 251 -0.50 17.82 -18.08
C SER A 251 -1.77 18.63 -17.79
N ASP A 252 -2.74 18.04 -17.09
CA ASP A 252 -4.00 18.69 -16.72
C ASP A 252 -3.88 19.51 -15.41
N LEU A 253 -2.80 19.31 -14.64
CA LEU A 253 -2.51 20.02 -13.38
C LEU A 253 -1.78 21.35 -13.60
N LYS A 254 -2.36 22.24 -14.40
CA LYS A 254 -1.76 23.56 -14.66
C LYS A 254 -1.64 24.39 -13.39
N ASP A 255 -0.57 25.17 -13.30
CA ASP A 255 -0.33 26.10 -12.20
C ASP A 255 -1.22 27.33 -12.30
N LYS A 256 -1.51 27.93 -11.14
CA LYS A 256 -2.27 29.17 -11.05
C LYS A 256 -1.39 30.35 -11.52
N PRO A 257 -1.71 31.07 -12.61
CA PRO A 257 -1.02 32.29 -12.99
C PRO A 257 -1.03 33.32 -11.85
N LEU A 258 0.13 33.97 -11.65
CA LEU A 258 0.26 35.09 -10.72
C LEU A 258 -0.01 36.44 -11.39
N VAL A 259 0.09 36.51 -12.72
CA VAL A 259 -0.17 37.72 -13.51
C VAL A 259 -0.99 37.31 -14.73
N ILE A 260 -1.99 38.12 -15.08
CA ILE A 260 -2.79 37.95 -16.29
C ILE A 260 -2.79 39.25 -17.08
N HIS A 261 -2.47 39.14 -18.37
CA HIS A 261 -2.43 40.29 -19.27
C HIS A 261 -3.76 40.45 -20.00
N ALA A 262 -4.18 41.70 -20.24
CA ALA A 262 -5.43 41.99 -20.94
C ALA A 262 -5.43 41.47 -22.39
N GLU A 263 -4.25 41.37 -23.01
CA GLU A 263 -4.04 40.80 -24.35
C GLU A 263 -4.44 39.32 -24.42
N GLU A 264 -4.15 38.54 -23.36
CA GLU A 264 -4.50 37.12 -23.29
C GLU A 264 -6.02 36.94 -23.25
N ILE A 265 -6.70 37.78 -22.45
CA ILE A 265 -8.17 37.80 -22.39
C ILE A 265 -8.76 38.21 -23.73
N THR A 266 -8.19 39.24 -24.37
CA THR A 266 -8.63 39.70 -25.70
C THR A 266 -8.56 38.56 -26.70
N HIS A 267 -7.43 37.86 -26.75
CA HIS A 267 -7.24 36.73 -27.65
C HIS A 267 -8.23 35.60 -27.33
N LEU A 268 -8.39 35.24 -26.06
CA LEU A 268 -9.34 34.21 -25.64
C LEU A 268 -10.78 34.53 -26.07
N ILE A 269 -11.24 35.76 -25.82
CA ILE A 269 -12.60 36.19 -26.19
C ILE A 269 -12.78 36.14 -27.72
N SER A 270 -11.76 36.52 -28.49
CA SER A 270 -11.81 36.51 -29.96
C SER A 270 -12.00 35.12 -30.57
N LEU A 271 -11.57 34.06 -29.87
CA LEU A 271 -11.71 32.66 -30.31
C LEU A 271 -13.11 32.08 -30.08
N ILE A 272 -13.96 32.76 -29.30
CA ILE A 272 -15.27 32.24 -28.92
C ILE A 272 -16.25 32.38 -30.09
N GLU A 273 -16.82 31.24 -30.50
CA GLU A 273 -17.83 31.17 -31.55
C GLU A 273 -19.02 32.12 -31.25
N GLY A 274 -19.22 33.10 -32.13
CA GLY A 274 -20.28 34.11 -32.02
C GLY A 274 -19.79 35.51 -31.64
N VAL A 275 -18.52 35.64 -31.22
CA VAL A 275 -17.82 36.93 -31.13
C VAL A 275 -17.34 37.33 -32.52
N VAL A 276 -17.52 38.60 -32.85
CA VAL A 276 -17.20 39.19 -34.16
C VAL A 276 -15.95 40.04 -34.07
N TYR A 277 -15.84 40.83 -33.02
CA TYR A 277 -14.77 41.80 -32.82
C TYR A 277 -14.61 42.08 -31.32
N VAL A 278 -13.38 42.36 -30.90
CA VAL A 278 -13.02 42.72 -29.52
C VAL A 278 -12.01 43.86 -29.61
N SER A 279 -12.23 44.96 -28.87
CA SER A 279 -11.30 46.09 -28.83
C SER A 279 -11.15 46.68 -27.43
N ASP A 280 -9.98 47.28 -27.22
CA ASP A 280 -9.67 48.14 -26.06
C ASP A 280 -9.88 47.44 -24.71
N ILE A 281 -9.62 46.13 -24.66
CA ILE A 281 -9.74 45.36 -23.43
C ILE A 281 -8.60 45.73 -22.49
N THR A 282 -8.92 46.28 -21.33
CA THR A 282 -7.95 46.72 -20.33
C THR A 282 -8.47 46.52 -18.90
N PHE A 283 -7.56 46.63 -17.92
CA PHE A 283 -7.89 46.75 -16.51
C PHE A 283 -7.53 48.17 -16.06
N THR A 284 -8.51 49.08 -16.06
CA THR A 284 -8.28 50.47 -15.63
C THR A 284 -8.88 50.74 -14.26
N LYS A 285 -8.16 51.48 -13.40
CA LYS A 285 -8.72 52.01 -12.14
C LYS A 285 -8.42 53.49 -12.05
N GLY A 286 -9.42 54.34 -12.29
CA GLY A 286 -9.26 55.79 -12.21
C GLY A 286 -8.44 56.42 -13.36
N GLY A 287 -8.30 55.73 -14.49
CA GLY A 287 -7.60 56.22 -15.69
C GLY A 287 -6.16 55.71 -15.86
N GLU A 288 -5.63 54.94 -14.89
CA GLU A 288 -4.35 54.24 -15.02
C GLU A 288 -4.59 52.76 -15.35
N GLU A 289 -3.89 52.26 -16.38
CA GLU A 289 -3.82 50.84 -16.73
C GLU A 289 -2.90 50.11 -15.73
N TYR A 290 -3.34 48.95 -15.24
CA TYR A 290 -2.53 48.11 -14.35
C TYR A 290 -2.60 46.64 -14.77
N GLU A 291 -1.57 45.88 -14.41
CA GLU A 291 -1.55 44.43 -14.57
C GLU A 291 -2.32 43.74 -13.44
N LEU A 292 -3.12 42.72 -13.77
CA LEU A 292 -3.78 41.92 -12.76
C LEU A 292 -2.80 40.94 -12.13
N ASP A 293 -2.27 41.30 -10.97
CA ASP A 293 -1.41 40.45 -10.15
C ASP A 293 -2.22 39.74 -9.04
N ALA A 294 -1.79 38.56 -8.64
CA ALA A 294 -2.33 37.84 -7.49
C ALA A 294 -1.24 37.19 -6.66
N LYS A 295 -1.44 37.18 -5.33
CA LYS A 295 -0.65 36.34 -4.43
C LYS A 295 -1.05 34.87 -4.58
N ALA A 296 -0.26 33.96 -4.01
CA ALA A 296 -0.55 32.53 -4.05
C ALA A 296 -1.88 32.17 -3.35
N ASN A 297 -2.23 32.88 -2.28
CA ASN A 297 -3.49 32.72 -1.55
C ASN A 297 -4.68 33.49 -2.16
N GLU A 298 -4.48 34.17 -3.29
CA GLU A 298 -5.50 34.97 -3.98
C GLU A 298 -5.91 34.32 -5.30
N LEU A 299 -7.20 34.39 -5.60
CA LEU A 299 -7.79 34.01 -6.89
C LEU A 299 -8.28 35.28 -7.58
N LEU A 300 -7.78 35.53 -8.79
CA LEU A 300 -8.30 36.61 -9.63
C LEU A 300 -9.73 36.28 -10.03
N VAL A 301 -10.63 37.25 -9.95
CA VAL A 301 -12.02 37.06 -10.40
C VAL A 301 -12.39 38.26 -11.25
N ILE A 302 -12.81 38.00 -12.49
CA ILE A 302 -13.27 39.06 -13.39
C ILE A 302 -14.79 39.15 -13.30
N ASP A 303 -15.28 40.25 -12.75
CA ASP A 303 -16.71 40.48 -12.56
C ASP A 303 -17.34 40.99 -13.85
N LEU A 304 -17.62 40.06 -14.76
CA LEU A 304 -18.24 40.38 -16.05
C LEU A 304 -19.61 41.04 -15.90
N VAL A 305 -20.38 40.68 -14.86
CA VAL A 305 -21.72 41.22 -14.62
C VAL A 305 -21.65 42.70 -14.30
N ASN A 306 -20.83 43.08 -13.33
CA ASN A 306 -20.72 44.49 -12.93
C ASN A 306 -19.93 45.31 -13.96
N SER A 307 -18.98 44.70 -14.69
CA SER A 307 -18.31 45.35 -15.84
C SER A 307 -19.32 45.81 -16.90
N ILE A 308 -20.33 44.99 -17.20
CA ILE A 308 -21.39 45.32 -18.17
C ILE A 308 -22.40 46.31 -17.57
N LYS A 309 -22.83 46.09 -16.31
CA LYS A 309 -23.82 46.96 -15.64
C LYS A 309 -23.32 48.40 -15.48
N ASP A 310 -22.05 48.57 -15.14
CA ASP A 310 -21.43 49.86 -14.92
C ASP A 310 -20.96 50.54 -16.22
N GLN A 311 -21.25 49.92 -17.38
CA GLN A 311 -20.88 50.39 -18.72
C GLN A 311 -19.37 50.51 -18.97
N GLU A 312 -18.57 49.81 -18.17
CA GLU A 312 -17.12 49.71 -18.33
C GLU A 312 -16.78 48.76 -19.49
N LEU A 313 -17.57 47.69 -19.65
CA LEU A 313 -17.53 46.76 -20.79
C LEU A 313 -18.77 46.92 -21.67
N VAL A 314 -18.58 47.35 -22.91
CA VAL A 314 -19.67 47.60 -23.86
C VAL A 314 -19.88 46.40 -24.78
N ILE A 315 -21.11 45.89 -24.87
CA ILE A 315 -21.48 44.79 -25.77
C ILE A 315 -22.27 45.32 -26.97
N ILE A 316 -21.72 45.17 -28.17
CA ILE A 316 -22.34 45.61 -29.45
C ILE A 316 -22.87 44.39 -30.21
N CYS A 317 -23.97 44.53 -30.95
CA CYS A 317 -24.53 43.43 -31.74
C CYS A 317 -24.73 43.82 -33.22
N LYS A 318 -24.27 43.00 -34.16
CA LYS A 318 -24.33 43.32 -35.60
C LYS A 318 -25.74 43.45 -36.18
N ASP A 319 -26.72 42.72 -35.64
CA ASP A 319 -28.10 42.69 -36.15
C ASP A 319 -28.96 43.88 -35.69
N LYS A 320 -28.46 44.74 -34.77
CA LYS A 320 -29.04 46.04 -34.40
C LYS A 320 -27.95 47.03 -33.95
N ASN A 321 -27.84 48.18 -34.62
CA ASN A 321 -26.94 49.26 -34.19
C ASN A 321 -27.28 49.73 -32.78
N THR A 322 -26.24 49.77 -31.95
CA THR A 322 -26.19 50.28 -30.56
C THR A 322 -27.08 49.59 -29.53
N TYR A 323 -26.43 48.82 -28.66
CA TYR A 323 -26.76 48.79 -27.24
C TYR A 323 -25.67 49.58 -26.49
N SER A 324 -25.67 50.92 -26.62
CA SER A 324 -25.21 51.72 -25.48
C SER A 324 -26.25 51.54 -24.39
N GLY A 325 -25.85 51.52 -23.12
CA GLY A 325 -26.73 51.14 -22.03
C GLY A 325 -28.01 51.99 -21.90
N ILE A 326 -28.69 51.82 -20.76
CA ILE A 326 -29.60 52.78 -20.12
C ILE A 326 -31.00 52.21 -19.82
N THR A 327 -31.47 52.50 -18.60
CA THR A 327 -32.84 52.73 -18.12
C THR A 327 -33.81 51.63 -17.72
N THR A 328 -33.66 50.36 -18.11
CA THR A 328 -34.64 49.33 -17.67
C THR A 328 -33.94 48.15 -17.02
N CYS A 329 -34.28 47.91 -15.76
CA CYS A 329 -33.84 46.83 -14.88
C CYS A 329 -34.24 45.43 -15.38
N ASP A 330 -34.00 45.09 -16.64
CA ASP A 330 -34.16 43.73 -17.14
C ASP A 330 -32.76 43.10 -17.22
N GLU A 331 -32.52 42.17 -16.31
CA GLU A 331 -31.27 41.45 -16.11
C GLU A 331 -30.75 40.86 -17.43
N PHE A 332 -29.52 41.18 -17.82
CA PHE A 332 -28.85 40.47 -18.92
C PHE A 332 -28.61 39.03 -18.45
N PRO A 333 -29.25 38.00 -19.06
CA PRO A 333 -29.10 36.64 -18.58
C PRO A 333 -27.73 36.14 -19.04
N ILE A 334 -26.74 36.08 -18.15
CA ILE A 334 -25.57 35.25 -18.38
C ILE A 334 -26.02 33.81 -18.09
N ALA A 335 -25.74 32.87 -19.00
CA ALA A 335 -26.06 31.47 -18.74
C ALA A 335 -25.49 31.07 -17.36
N PRO A 336 -26.25 30.35 -16.51
CA PRO A 336 -25.72 29.89 -15.24
C PRO A 336 -24.49 29.01 -15.48
N ARG A 337 -23.61 28.90 -14.49
CA ARG A 337 -22.48 27.97 -14.56
C ARG A 337 -23.04 26.60 -14.89
N LYS A 338 -22.55 25.97 -15.94
CA LYS A 338 -22.88 24.57 -16.19
C LYS A 338 -22.23 23.76 -15.07
N LEU A 339 -23.06 23.15 -14.23
CA LEU A 339 -22.63 22.01 -13.43
C LEU A 339 -22.27 20.91 -14.44
N HIS A 340 -20.97 20.60 -14.56
CA HIS A 340 -20.52 19.44 -15.31
C HIS A 340 -20.86 18.18 -14.50
N LEU A 341 -22.15 17.81 -14.51
CA LEU A 341 -22.56 16.44 -14.22
C LEU A 341 -22.23 15.52 -15.43
N GLU A 342 -21.93 16.12 -16.58
CA GLU A 342 -21.56 15.46 -17.83
C GLU A 342 -20.04 15.45 -17.98
N ASP A 343 -19.44 14.42 -17.37
CA ASP A 343 -18.25 13.67 -17.83
C ASP A 343 -18.19 12.29 -17.12
N ILE A 344 -19.02 12.06 -16.09
CA ILE A 344 -19.31 10.73 -15.55
C ILE A 344 -20.43 10.06 -16.37
N GLY A 345 -20.26 10.00 -17.69
CA GLY A 345 -21.07 9.11 -18.53
C GLY A 345 -20.73 7.66 -18.17
N SER A 346 -21.73 6.85 -17.83
CA SER A 346 -21.67 5.37 -17.77
C SER A 346 -20.37 4.77 -17.20
N ALA A 347 -20.36 4.44 -15.90
CA ALA A 347 -19.32 3.64 -15.21
C ALA A 347 -17.90 3.82 -15.79
N ILE A 348 -17.20 4.89 -15.40
CA ILE A 348 -15.80 5.12 -15.78
C ILE A 348 -15.00 3.87 -15.42
N GLN A 349 -14.50 3.16 -16.43
CA GLN A 349 -13.61 2.02 -16.21
C GLN A 349 -12.27 2.56 -15.72
N LEU A 350 -11.95 2.31 -14.45
CA LEU A 350 -10.72 2.77 -13.80
C LEU A 350 -9.56 1.79 -13.98
N GLN A 351 -9.86 0.54 -14.30
CA GLN A 351 -8.94 -0.59 -14.26
C GLN A 351 -9.11 -1.44 -15.51
N PRO A 352 -8.04 -2.08 -16.01
CA PRO A 352 -8.15 -3.02 -17.10
C PRO A 352 -8.99 -4.23 -16.71
N ASP A 353 -9.70 -4.82 -17.67
CA ASP A 353 -10.37 -6.10 -17.47
C ASP A 353 -9.36 -7.21 -17.21
N LEU A 354 -9.66 -8.09 -16.26
CA LEU A 354 -8.90 -9.31 -16.06
C LEU A 354 -9.06 -10.25 -17.26
N PRO A 355 -8.00 -10.98 -17.65
CA PRO A 355 -8.11 -11.94 -18.74
C PRO A 355 -9.06 -13.07 -18.38
N SER A 356 -9.91 -13.48 -19.33
CA SER A 356 -10.76 -14.67 -19.19
C SER A 356 -10.02 -15.91 -19.70
N GLY A 357 -9.97 -16.96 -18.88
CA GLY A 357 -9.48 -18.28 -19.29
C GLY A 357 -10.59 -19.32 -19.38
N ASN A 358 -10.25 -20.47 -19.98
CA ASN A 358 -11.10 -21.65 -20.00
C ASN A 358 -10.51 -22.72 -19.08
N TYR A 359 -11.37 -23.31 -18.24
CA TYR A 359 -10.96 -24.43 -17.38
C TYR A 359 -10.40 -25.60 -18.20
N ARG A 360 -9.26 -26.14 -17.76
CA ARG A 360 -8.63 -27.36 -18.30
C ARG A 360 -8.40 -28.35 -17.17
N ASP A 361 -8.82 -29.61 -17.34
CA ASP A 361 -8.53 -30.67 -16.36
C ASP A 361 -7.14 -31.28 -16.57
N ILE A 362 -6.11 -30.48 -16.27
CA ILE A 362 -4.70 -30.82 -16.52
C ILE A 362 -4.23 -32.00 -15.66
N ASN A 363 -4.76 -32.12 -14.44
CA ASN A 363 -4.35 -33.16 -13.49
C ASN A 363 -4.92 -34.55 -13.83
N SER A 364 -5.73 -34.67 -14.88
CA SER A 364 -6.23 -35.97 -15.32
C SER A 364 -5.15 -36.70 -16.12
N TYR A 365 -4.86 -37.95 -15.76
CA TYR A 365 -3.86 -38.77 -16.45
C TYR A 365 -4.48 -40.06 -16.99
N TYR A 366 -4.30 -40.31 -18.28
CA TYR A 366 -4.70 -41.56 -18.93
C TYR A 366 -3.50 -42.49 -19.09
N SER A 367 -3.52 -43.64 -18.41
CA SER A 367 -2.39 -44.57 -18.40
C SER A 367 -2.04 -45.11 -19.78
N ILE A 368 -0.73 -45.17 -20.06
CA ILE A 368 -0.21 -45.82 -21.28
C ILE A 368 -0.60 -47.29 -21.36
N GLN A 369 -0.86 -47.96 -20.22
CA GLN A 369 -1.27 -49.37 -20.21
C GLN A 369 -2.60 -49.60 -20.94
N ASN A 370 -3.44 -48.57 -21.03
CA ASN A 370 -4.70 -48.64 -21.76
C ASN A 370 -4.54 -48.50 -23.27
N THR A 371 -3.42 -47.99 -23.75
CA THR A 371 -3.17 -47.75 -25.18
C THR A 371 -2.47 -48.95 -25.86
N PHE A 372 -2.02 -49.94 -25.08
CA PHE A 372 -1.43 -51.17 -25.62
C PHE A 372 -2.47 -52.05 -26.33
N PRO A 373 -2.06 -52.80 -27.37
CA PRO A 373 -2.89 -53.84 -27.96
C PRO A 373 -3.31 -54.90 -26.92
N GLU A 374 -4.54 -55.43 -27.06
CA GLU A 374 -5.13 -56.38 -26.11
C GLU A 374 -4.26 -57.62 -25.83
N VAL A 375 -3.46 -58.05 -26.82
CA VAL A 375 -2.55 -59.21 -26.70
C VAL A 375 -1.52 -59.06 -25.57
N PHE A 376 -1.19 -57.84 -25.16
CA PHE A 376 -0.26 -57.58 -24.06
C PHE A 376 -0.90 -57.79 -22.68
N ALA A 377 -2.22 -57.92 -22.59
CA ALA A 377 -2.93 -58.20 -21.34
C ALA A 377 -2.69 -57.16 -20.23
N VAL A 378 -2.45 -55.88 -20.55
CA VAL A 378 -2.13 -54.81 -19.57
C VAL A 378 -3.24 -53.78 -19.34
N GLY A 379 -4.13 -53.51 -20.32
CA GLY A 379 -5.22 -52.54 -20.18
C GLY A 379 -6.41 -52.98 -19.31
N THR A 380 -7.50 -52.20 -19.29
CA THR A 380 -8.71 -52.42 -18.46
C THR A 380 -9.41 -53.76 -18.65
N SER A 381 -9.48 -54.30 -19.87
CA SER A 381 -10.33 -55.46 -20.23
C SER A 381 -9.55 -56.76 -20.50
N SER A 382 -8.35 -56.90 -19.95
CA SER A 382 -7.30 -57.63 -20.65
C SER A 382 -6.86 -58.97 -20.03
N VAL A 383 -7.39 -59.36 -18.87
CA VAL A 383 -7.17 -60.69 -18.27
C VAL A 383 -8.49 -61.46 -18.26
N ASP A 384 -8.55 -62.53 -19.05
CA ASP A 384 -9.71 -63.42 -19.08
C ASP A 384 -9.94 -64.06 -17.70
N SER A 385 -11.21 -64.22 -17.32
CA SER A 385 -11.63 -64.90 -16.09
C SER A 385 -11.06 -66.31 -15.93
N ASN A 386 -10.68 -66.96 -17.04
CA ASN A 386 -10.06 -68.28 -17.10
C ASN A 386 -8.53 -68.27 -17.29
N ALA A 387 -7.87 -67.10 -17.18
CA ALA A 387 -6.43 -67.00 -17.38
C ALA A 387 -5.63 -67.83 -16.36
N SER A 388 -4.56 -68.48 -16.83
CA SER A 388 -3.66 -69.24 -15.96
C SER A 388 -2.89 -68.31 -14.99
N ALA A 389 -2.47 -68.85 -13.84
CA ALA A 389 -1.65 -68.10 -12.88
C ALA A 389 -0.36 -67.53 -13.52
N VAL A 390 0.21 -68.24 -14.51
CA VAL A 390 1.39 -67.79 -15.26
C VAL A 390 1.07 -66.56 -16.11
N GLN A 391 -0.03 -66.57 -16.87
CA GLN A 391 -0.45 -65.41 -17.68
C GLN A 391 -0.75 -64.19 -16.80
N ILE A 392 -1.41 -64.41 -15.66
CA ILE A 392 -1.66 -63.34 -14.68
C ILE A 392 -0.33 -62.78 -14.15
N SER A 393 0.65 -63.63 -13.86
CA SER A 393 1.96 -63.19 -13.37
C SER A 393 2.78 -62.42 -14.42
N GLN A 394 2.74 -62.84 -15.68
CA GLN A 394 3.43 -62.17 -16.80
C GLN A 394 2.80 -60.80 -17.09
N SER A 395 1.46 -60.73 -17.13
CA SER A 395 0.74 -59.46 -17.24
C SER A 395 1.13 -58.52 -16.09
N ARG A 396 1.12 -59.00 -14.84
CA ARG A 396 1.54 -58.19 -13.68
C ARG A 396 2.97 -57.72 -13.75
N GLN A 397 3.89 -58.54 -14.26
CA GLN A 397 5.30 -58.15 -14.44
C GLN A 397 5.44 -57.00 -15.44
N LEU A 398 4.78 -57.11 -16.60
CA LEU A 398 4.79 -56.04 -17.60
C LEU A 398 4.10 -54.77 -17.08
N ARG A 399 2.95 -54.89 -16.42
CA ARG A 399 2.29 -53.75 -15.74
C ARG A 399 3.23 -53.08 -14.76
N GLY A 400 3.92 -53.85 -13.91
CA GLY A 400 4.90 -53.33 -12.97
C GLY A 400 6.02 -52.51 -13.64
N TYR A 401 6.49 -52.96 -14.80
CA TYR A 401 7.46 -52.21 -15.61
C TYR A 401 6.86 -50.92 -16.19
N LEU A 402 5.66 -50.99 -16.76
CA LEU A 402 4.97 -49.84 -17.37
C LEU A 402 4.59 -48.76 -16.34
N THR A 403 4.29 -49.16 -15.10
CA THR A 403 3.97 -48.24 -13.98
C THR A 403 5.06 -47.20 -13.75
N LEU A 404 6.34 -47.48 -14.06
CA LEU A 404 7.42 -46.50 -13.93
C LEU A 404 7.22 -45.30 -14.87
N PHE A 405 6.79 -45.56 -16.11
CA PHE A 405 6.47 -44.51 -17.08
C PHE A 405 5.19 -43.79 -16.68
N ASP A 406 4.17 -44.54 -16.24
CA ASP A 406 2.92 -43.95 -15.76
C ASP A 406 3.14 -42.99 -14.59
N GLN A 407 3.97 -43.36 -13.61
CA GLN A 407 4.25 -42.50 -12.46
C GLN A 407 4.93 -41.22 -12.89
N GLN A 408 5.92 -41.31 -13.78
CA GLN A 408 6.63 -40.12 -14.26
C GLN A 408 5.69 -39.18 -15.00
N LEU A 409 4.84 -39.69 -15.90
CA LEU A 409 3.88 -38.88 -16.64
C LEU A 409 2.83 -38.27 -15.70
N ALA A 410 2.22 -39.06 -14.82
CA ALA A 410 1.25 -38.56 -13.83
C ALA A 410 1.82 -37.45 -12.96
N ASN A 411 3.10 -37.57 -12.55
CA ASN A 411 3.78 -36.52 -11.80
C ASN A 411 3.97 -35.24 -12.62
N GLN A 412 4.27 -35.32 -13.92
CA GLN A 412 4.40 -34.13 -14.77
C GLN A 412 3.06 -33.40 -14.96
N PHE A 413 1.96 -34.15 -15.16
CA PHE A 413 0.62 -33.55 -15.21
C PHE A 413 0.25 -32.89 -13.88
N SER A 414 0.57 -33.53 -12.75
CA SER A 414 0.39 -32.94 -11.41
C SER A 414 1.25 -31.69 -11.22
N GLN A 415 2.50 -31.69 -11.65
CA GLN A 415 3.37 -30.52 -11.60
C GLN A 415 2.78 -29.32 -12.37
N LEU A 416 2.29 -29.56 -13.58
CA LEU A 416 1.67 -28.52 -14.41
C LEU A 416 0.36 -28.00 -13.79
N ALA A 417 -0.47 -28.90 -13.25
CA ALA A 417 -1.72 -28.55 -12.60
C ALA A 417 -1.53 -27.73 -11.31
N ASN A 418 -0.35 -27.83 -10.68
CA ASN A 418 -0.03 -27.13 -9.43
C ASN A 418 0.90 -25.91 -9.61
N ILE A 419 1.06 -25.40 -10.83
CA ILE A 419 1.73 -24.11 -11.08
C ILE A 419 1.17 -22.97 -10.21
N PRO A 420 -0.16 -22.81 -10.03
CA PRO A 420 -0.69 -21.75 -9.15
C PRO A 420 -0.15 -21.84 -7.73
N GLN A 421 -0.04 -23.04 -7.18
CA GLN A 421 0.48 -23.30 -5.84
C GLN A 421 1.99 -23.10 -5.76
N LEU A 422 2.73 -23.42 -6.84
CA LEU A 422 4.19 -23.26 -6.89
C LEU A 422 4.61 -21.79 -6.78
N PHE A 423 3.90 -20.89 -7.48
CA PHE A 423 4.19 -19.45 -7.51
C PHE A 423 3.34 -18.62 -6.54
N SER A 424 2.56 -19.29 -5.70
CA SER A 424 1.81 -18.64 -4.63
C SER A 424 2.73 -17.93 -3.64
N PHE A 425 2.29 -16.79 -3.10
CA PHE A 425 2.92 -16.05 -2.01
C PHE A 425 2.74 -16.78 -0.68
N ILE A 426 1.56 -17.37 -0.45
CA ILE A 426 1.26 -18.10 0.78
C ILE A 426 1.96 -19.46 0.82
N ASN A 427 2.31 -19.91 2.02
CA ASN A 427 2.74 -21.28 2.27
C ASN A 427 1.50 -22.16 2.42
N SER A 428 1.06 -22.75 1.31
CA SER A 428 -0.07 -23.67 1.29
C SER A 428 0.32 -25.11 1.62
N THR A 429 -0.56 -25.79 2.36
CA THR A 429 -0.60 -27.24 2.53
C THR A 429 -1.24 -27.87 1.30
N SER A 430 -0.43 -28.41 0.38
CA SER A 430 -0.95 -29.07 -0.81
C SER A 430 -0.68 -30.56 -0.78
N GLY A 431 -1.76 -31.33 -0.65
CA GLY A 431 -1.87 -32.65 -1.27
C GLY A 431 -2.28 -32.49 -2.74
N THR A 432 -2.11 -33.54 -3.52
CA THR A 432 -2.48 -33.56 -4.95
C THR A 432 -3.97 -33.20 -5.10
N PRO A 433 -4.37 -32.32 -6.05
CA PRO A 433 -5.77 -31.91 -6.20
C PRO A 433 -6.74 -33.08 -6.36
N SER A 434 -6.31 -34.13 -7.07
CA SER A 434 -7.05 -35.38 -7.26
C SER A 434 -7.26 -36.16 -5.96
N ASP A 435 -6.21 -36.36 -5.15
CA ASP A 435 -6.30 -37.15 -3.93
C ASP A 435 -7.09 -36.38 -2.84
N ARG A 436 -6.90 -35.05 -2.77
CA ARG A 436 -7.70 -34.17 -1.90
C ARG A 436 -9.18 -34.23 -2.26
N LYS A 437 -9.52 -34.07 -3.54
CA LYS A 437 -10.90 -34.17 -4.01
C LYS A 437 -11.51 -35.53 -3.65
N HIS A 438 -10.81 -36.63 -3.93
CA HIS A 438 -11.27 -37.98 -3.60
C HIS A 438 -11.51 -38.16 -2.08
N PHE A 439 -10.65 -37.61 -1.23
CA PHE A 439 -10.81 -37.67 0.22
C PHE A 439 -12.04 -36.88 0.71
N TYR A 440 -12.24 -35.65 0.22
CA TYR A 440 -13.36 -34.81 0.65
C TYR A 440 -14.71 -35.22 0.05
N ASP A 441 -14.76 -35.69 -1.20
CA ASP A 441 -15.98 -36.20 -1.85
C ASP A 441 -16.59 -37.40 -1.09
N GLN A 442 -15.79 -38.09 -0.28
CA GLN A 442 -16.20 -39.25 0.51
C GLN A 442 -16.54 -38.94 1.97
N GLN A 443 -16.36 -37.70 2.44
CA GLN A 443 -16.79 -37.31 3.78
C GLN A 443 -18.32 -37.12 3.83
N ASP A 444 -18.91 -37.60 4.92
CA ASP A 444 -20.36 -37.64 5.09
C ASP A 444 -20.93 -36.21 5.23
N LYS A 445 -21.83 -35.78 4.34
CA LYS A 445 -22.40 -34.41 4.31
C LYS A 445 -23.14 -34.01 5.60
N LEU A 446 -23.42 -34.98 6.47
CA LEU A 446 -24.16 -34.82 7.72
C LEU A 446 -23.26 -34.63 8.97
N ASN A 447 -21.94 -34.79 8.85
CA ASN A 447 -21.00 -34.50 9.92
C ASN A 447 -20.23 -33.20 9.61
N PRO A 448 -20.46 -32.10 10.35
CA PRO A 448 -19.85 -30.80 10.05
C PRO A 448 -18.36 -30.71 10.41
N GLU A 449 -17.81 -31.67 11.16
CA GLU A 449 -16.37 -31.74 11.40
C GLU A 449 -15.66 -32.30 10.16
N LYS A 450 -15.35 -31.43 9.21
CA LYS A 450 -14.46 -31.74 8.09
C LYS A 450 -13.10 -32.14 8.65
N LYS A 451 -12.74 -33.43 8.55
CA LYS A 451 -11.36 -33.84 8.86
C LYS A 451 -10.45 -33.20 7.82
N GLU A 452 -9.41 -32.50 8.27
CA GLU A 452 -8.38 -31.97 7.38
C GLU A 452 -7.73 -33.11 6.61
N TYR A 453 -7.49 -32.89 5.31
CA TYR A 453 -6.72 -33.82 4.51
C TYR A 453 -5.34 -33.94 5.17
N PRO A 454 -4.92 -35.13 5.62
CA PRO A 454 -3.62 -35.27 6.25
C PRO A 454 -2.55 -35.11 5.18
N VAL A 455 -2.11 -33.87 4.97
CA VAL A 455 -0.96 -33.60 4.13
C VAL A 455 0.29 -33.97 4.90
N PRO A 456 1.28 -34.53 4.21
CA PRO A 456 2.53 -34.87 4.84
C PRO A 456 3.52 -33.68 4.87
N TYR A 457 3.33 -32.67 4.03
CA TYR A 457 3.93 -31.34 4.19
C TYR A 457 2.98 -30.47 5.00
N GLN A 458 3.06 -30.55 6.33
CA GLN A 458 2.15 -29.79 7.20
C GLN A 458 2.47 -28.28 7.28
N LYS A 459 3.59 -27.81 6.70
CA LYS A 459 4.20 -26.53 7.13
C LYS A 459 4.66 -25.61 6.00
N PHE A 460 5.14 -26.16 4.87
CA PHE A 460 5.68 -25.40 3.74
C PHE A 460 5.22 -26.01 2.42
N SER A 461 5.05 -25.18 1.40
CA SER A 461 4.62 -25.65 0.08
C SER A 461 5.71 -26.51 -0.59
N PRO A 462 5.38 -27.71 -1.08
CA PRO A 462 6.32 -28.53 -1.84
C PRO A 462 6.66 -27.84 -3.17
N THR A 463 7.83 -28.16 -3.73
CA THR A 463 8.20 -27.63 -5.06
C THR A 463 8.02 -28.66 -6.18
N TYR A 464 7.97 -29.94 -5.80
CA TYR A 464 7.55 -31.04 -6.68
C TYR A 464 6.21 -31.63 -6.27
N PHE A 465 5.34 -31.82 -7.27
CA PHE A 465 4.04 -32.43 -7.12
C PHE A 465 4.01 -33.81 -7.77
N PHE A 466 3.18 -34.69 -7.22
CA PHE A 466 2.98 -36.06 -7.73
C PHE A 466 1.49 -36.38 -7.76
N GLN A 467 1.11 -37.54 -8.28
CA GLN A 467 -0.26 -38.04 -8.21
C GLN A 467 -0.28 -39.56 -7.98
N SER A 468 -1.27 -40.03 -7.24
CA SER A 468 -1.48 -41.47 -7.03
C SER A 468 -1.91 -42.17 -8.32
N LEU A 469 -1.45 -43.40 -8.51
CA LEU A 469 -1.82 -44.22 -9.67
C LEU A 469 -3.03 -45.12 -9.41
N TYR A 470 -3.92 -44.75 -8.49
CA TYR A 470 -5.03 -45.62 -8.06
C TYR A 470 -6.03 -45.96 -9.17
N ASP A 471 -6.11 -45.11 -10.19
CA ASP A 471 -7.02 -45.28 -11.32
C ASP A 471 -6.43 -46.17 -12.43
N ILE A 472 -5.16 -46.62 -12.28
CA ILE A 472 -4.54 -47.54 -13.22
C ILE A 472 -5.14 -48.96 -13.07
N PRO A 473 -5.45 -49.64 -14.19
CA PRO A 473 -6.02 -50.97 -14.15
C PRO A 473 -5.19 -51.96 -13.33
N SER A 474 -5.83 -52.66 -12.40
CA SER A 474 -5.20 -53.71 -11.60
C SER A 474 -3.91 -53.27 -10.87
N ILE A 475 -3.83 -52.01 -10.44
CA ILE A 475 -2.64 -51.48 -9.75
C ILE A 475 -2.49 -52.02 -8.31
N LYS A 476 -3.59 -52.33 -7.61
CA LYS A 476 -3.60 -52.75 -6.19
C LYS A 476 -2.51 -53.79 -5.87
N PRO A 477 -2.36 -54.92 -6.60
CA PRO A 477 -1.35 -55.95 -6.31
C PRO A 477 0.12 -55.48 -6.44
N LEU A 478 0.37 -54.37 -7.15
CA LEU A 478 1.70 -53.81 -7.39
C LEU A 478 2.11 -52.79 -6.32
N LEU A 479 1.16 -52.31 -5.52
CA LEU A 479 1.44 -51.34 -4.46
C LEU A 479 1.90 -52.03 -3.18
N LYS A 480 2.86 -51.41 -2.50
CA LYS A 480 3.42 -51.89 -1.23
C LYS A 480 2.35 -51.93 -0.13
N ASN A 481 2.29 -53.03 0.62
CA ASN A 481 1.40 -53.20 1.77
C ASN A 481 -0.10 -53.01 1.44
N ASN A 482 -0.52 -53.37 0.23
CA ASN A 482 -1.91 -53.25 -0.25
C ASN A 482 -2.97 -54.04 0.55
N ASN A 483 -2.54 -54.91 1.46
CA ASN A 483 -3.36 -55.82 2.25
C ASN A 483 -3.52 -55.40 3.73
N VAL A 484 -2.97 -54.24 4.13
CA VAL A 484 -2.99 -53.74 5.52
C VAL A 484 -4.41 -53.64 6.10
N PHE A 485 -5.41 -53.41 5.24
CA PHE A 485 -6.81 -53.28 5.63
C PHE A 485 -7.67 -54.51 5.31
N ASP A 486 -7.07 -55.65 4.94
CA ASP A 486 -7.77 -56.90 4.61
C ASP A 486 -8.27 -57.63 5.88
N PHE A 487 -9.04 -56.92 6.72
CA PHE A 487 -9.65 -57.47 7.92
C PHE A 487 -11.03 -56.85 8.18
N SER A 488 -11.95 -57.64 8.73
CA SER A 488 -13.27 -57.21 9.18
C SER A 488 -13.61 -57.81 10.55
N LEU A 489 -14.34 -57.05 11.38
CA LEU A 489 -14.84 -57.51 12.68
C LEU A 489 -16.17 -58.29 12.57
N GLY A 490 -16.68 -58.49 11.35
CA GLY A 490 -17.95 -59.18 11.07
C GLY A 490 -17.91 -59.97 9.77
N PHE A 491 -18.97 -60.76 9.52
CA PHE A 491 -19.14 -61.55 8.31
C PHE A 491 -19.47 -60.64 7.11
N VAL A 492 -18.50 -60.44 6.23
CA VAL A 492 -18.65 -59.76 4.94
C VAL A 492 -18.20 -60.72 3.84
N SER A 493 -18.75 -60.57 2.63
CA SER A 493 -18.27 -61.34 1.49
C SER A 493 -16.82 -60.95 1.17
N GLN A 494 -16.06 -61.85 0.52
CA GLN A 494 -14.69 -61.53 0.11
C GLN A 494 -14.64 -60.31 -0.84
N GLN A 495 -15.66 -60.17 -1.71
CA GLN A 495 -15.76 -59.03 -2.62
C GLN A 495 -15.98 -57.72 -1.87
N ASP A 496 -16.84 -57.72 -0.85
CA ASP A 496 -17.08 -56.53 -0.01
C ASP A 496 -15.84 -56.19 0.84
N LEU A 497 -15.14 -57.22 1.34
CA LEU A 497 -13.88 -57.03 2.07
C LEU A 497 -12.82 -56.42 1.16
N ASP A 498 -12.61 -56.95 -0.04
CA ASP A 498 -11.61 -56.46 -1.00
C ASP A 498 -11.88 -55.03 -1.45
N SER A 499 -13.16 -54.69 -1.66
CA SER A 499 -13.63 -53.35 -2.03
C SER A 499 -13.45 -52.36 -0.88
N SER A 500 -13.86 -52.74 0.34
CA SER A 500 -13.74 -51.88 1.52
C SER A 500 -12.29 -51.70 1.97
N SER A 501 -11.44 -52.74 1.89
CA SER A 501 -10.01 -52.66 2.20
C SER A 501 -9.27 -51.78 1.21
N TRP A 502 -9.59 -51.91 -0.09
CA TRP A 502 -9.02 -51.04 -1.12
C TRP A 502 -9.44 -49.58 -0.93
N LYS A 503 -10.71 -49.34 -0.61
CA LYS A 503 -11.21 -47.99 -0.30
C LYS A 503 -10.47 -47.40 0.91
N LYS A 504 -10.28 -48.17 1.99
CA LYS A 504 -9.51 -47.75 3.16
C LYS A 504 -8.05 -47.43 2.82
N TYR A 505 -7.40 -48.27 2.01
CA TYR A 505 -6.02 -48.04 1.57
C TYR A 505 -5.89 -46.74 0.77
N LYS A 506 -6.77 -46.49 -0.21
CA LYS A 506 -6.77 -45.24 -1.01
C LYS A 506 -7.05 -44.01 -0.15
N ASN A 507 -7.88 -44.16 0.88
CA ASN A 507 -8.24 -43.08 1.79
C ASN A 507 -7.20 -42.84 2.90
N ASP A 508 -6.22 -43.72 3.04
CA ASP A 508 -5.10 -43.55 3.96
C ASP A 508 -3.99 -42.74 3.25
N PRO A 509 -3.82 -41.45 3.61
CA PRO A 509 -2.82 -40.58 2.98
C PRO A 509 -1.38 -40.93 3.38
N TYR A 510 -1.21 -41.79 4.38
CA TYR A 510 0.11 -42.28 4.84
C TYR A 510 0.32 -43.76 4.54
N ASN A 511 -0.47 -44.32 3.60
CA ASN A 511 -0.19 -45.67 3.16
C ASN A 511 1.24 -45.78 2.60
N SER A 512 1.76 -47.01 2.59
CA SER A 512 3.17 -47.24 2.29
C SER A 512 3.60 -46.84 0.88
N TYR A 513 2.66 -46.69 -0.06
CA TYR A 513 2.94 -46.23 -1.42
C TYR A 513 3.06 -44.69 -1.47
N ILE A 514 2.08 -43.96 -0.93
CA ILE A 514 2.10 -42.49 -0.91
C ILE A 514 3.30 -41.98 -0.09
N TRP A 515 3.54 -42.58 1.09
CA TRP A 515 4.71 -42.24 1.90
C TRP A 515 6.03 -42.54 1.16
N GLY A 516 6.10 -43.60 0.37
CA GLY A 516 7.28 -43.90 -0.45
C GLY A 516 7.51 -42.87 -1.56
N LEU A 517 6.46 -42.51 -2.30
CA LEU A 517 6.54 -41.49 -3.36
C LEU A 517 7.05 -40.17 -2.80
N MET A 518 6.39 -39.69 -1.76
CA MET A 518 6.79 -38.53 -0.99
C MET A 518 8.29 -38.42 -0.68
N GLN A 519 8.86 -39.48 -0.08
CA GLN A 519 10.27 -39.48 0.33
C GLN A 519 11.22 -39.46 -0.86
N ILE A 520 10.78 -39.95 -2.03
CA ILE A 520 11.57 -39.99 -3.26
C ILE A 520 11.42 -38.69 -4.07
N MET A 521 10.27 -38.02 -4.01
CA MET A 521 9.99 -36.83 -4.79
C MET A 521 10.90 -35.67 -4.41
N GLU A 522 11.04 -35.39 -3.12
CA GLU A 522 11.85 -34.27 -2.65
C GLU A 522 12.23 -34.44 -1.17
N GLU A 523 13.49 -34.15 -0.84
CA GLU A 523 13.97 -34.03 0.55
C GLU A 523 13.58 -32.65 1.13
N GLU A 524 13.31 -32.59 2.44
CA GLU A 524 12.80 -31.36 3.09
C GLU A 524 13.71 -30.13 2.86
N GLN A 525 15.03 -30.27 3.02
CA GLN A 525 15.95 -29.15 2.83
C GLN A 525 15.96 -28.66 1.38
N VAL A 526 15.97 -29.59 0.41
CA VAL A 526 15.93 -29.26 -1.02
C VAL A 526 14.64 -28.52 -1.37
N SER A 527 13.50 -28.95 -0.80
CA SER A 527 12.22 -28.27 -0.93
C SER A 527 12.27 -26.83 -0.41
N LEU A 528 12.84 -26.63 0.78
CA LEU A 528 12.97 -25.31 1.39
C LEU A 528 13.89 -24.39 0.59
N ASP A 529 15.04 -24.88 0.14
CA ASP A 529 16.00 -24.11 -0.66
C ASP A 529 15.37 -23.66 -1.98
N ARG A 530 14.71 -24.57 -2.70
CA ARG A 530 14.02 -24.26 -3.96
C ARG A 530 12.85 -23.31 -3.75
N ARG A 531 12.09 -23.48 -2.67
CA ARG A 531 11.00 -22.56 -2.32
C ARG A 531 11.54 -21.16 -2.04
N ASN A 532 12.67 -21.06 -1.34
CA ASN A 532 13.35 -19.80 -1.08
C ASN A 532 13.79 -19.12 -2.38
N GLU A 533 14.37 -19.87 -3.33
CA GLU A 533 14.74 -19.35 -4.66
C GLU A 533 13.53 -18.85 -5.47
N ILE A 534 12.39 -19.55 -5.41
CA ILE A 534 11.16 -19.12 -6.06
C ILE A 534 10.67 -17.79 -5.45
N LEU A 535 10.68 -17.67 -4.13
CA LEU A 535 10.29 -16.44 -3.45
C LEU A 535 11.25 -15.28 -3.76
N ASP A 536 12.55 -15.56 -3.88
CA ASP A 536 13.55 -14.58 -4.32
C ASP A 536 13.27 -14.07 -5.73
N HIS A 537 12.93 -14.96 -6.65
CA HIS A 537 12.50 -14.59 -8.00
C HIS A 537 11.23 -13.74 -8.00
N LEU A 538 10.24 -14.08 -7.17
CA LEU A 538 9.01 -13.30 -7.03
C LEU A 538 9.27 -11.91 -6.46
N LEU A 539 10.07 -11.79 -5.41
CA LEU A 539 10.47 -10.51 -4.82
C LEU A 539 11.24 -9.64 -5.83
N ALA A 540 12.19 -10.23 -6.57
CA ALA A 540 12.98 -9.53 -7.56
C ALA A 540 12.12 -8.91 -8.69
N ARG A 541 10.99 -9.53 -9.06
CA ARG A 541 10.03 -8.96 -10.03
C ARG A 541 9.40 -7.66 -9.56
N HIS A 542 9.37 -7.41 -8.26
CA HIS A 542 8.85 -6.20 -7.65
C HIS A 542 9.97 -5.23 -7.22
N GLY A 543 11.22 -5.46 -7.65
CA GLY A 543 12.37 -4.62 -7.32
C GLY A 543 12.89 -4.79 -5.89
N GLU A 544 12.39 -5.78 -5.15
CA GLU A 544 12.86 -6.11 -3.81
C GLU A 544 14.10 -7.02 -3.92
N SER A 545 15.23 -6.60 -3.32
CA SER A 545 16.50 -7.33 -3.40
C SER A 545 16.54 -8.49 -2.40
N PRO A 546 16.67 -9.74 -2.85
CA PRO A 546 16.80 -10.89 -1.96
C PRO A 546 17.98 -10.80 -1.00
N ILE A 547 19.12 -10.27 -1.46
CA ILE A 547 20.34 -10.13 -0.67
C ILE A 547 20.12 -9.13 0.48
N LEU A 548 19.46 -8.01 0.18
CA LEU A 548 19.13 -6.99 1.18
C LEU A 548 18.16 -7.57 2.22
N ILE A 549 17.10 -8.23 1.76
CA ILE A 549 16.10 -8.85 2.65
C ILE A 549 16.76 -9.89 3.55
N ASN A 550 17.56 -10.81 2.99
CA ASN A 550 18.30 -11.82 3.76
C ASN A 550 19.18 -11.15 4.83
N SER A 551 19.85 -10.04 4.50
CA SER A 551 20.68 -9.31 5.46
C SER A 551 19.86 -8.71 6.60
N ILE A 552 18.65 -8.24 6.33
CA ILE A 552 17.74 -7.68 7.34
C ILE A 552 17.16 -8.78 8.24
N ILE A 553 16.83 -9.96 7.70
CA ILE A 553 16.15 -11.03 8.45
C ILE A 553 17.08 -12.05 9.11
N ASP A 554 18.40 -12.01 8.85
CA ASP A 554 19.38 -13.02 9.29
C ASP A 554 19.34 -13.39 10.79
N GLY A 555 19.01 -12.44 11.66
CA GLY A 555 18.88 -12.66 13.11
C GLY A 555 17.45 -12.76 13.63
N SER A 556 16.45 -12.86 12.75
CA SER A 556 15.03 -12.91 13.09
C SER A 556 14.50 -14.33 12.98
N ILE A 557 13.83 -14.83 14.02
CA ILE A 557 13.61 -16.27 14.21
C ILE A 557 12.14 -16.53 14.55
N TYR A 558 11.38 -17.06 13.59
CA TYR A 558 10.10 -17.77 13.83
C TYR A 558 10.33 -19.25 14.17
N THR A 559 11.38 -19.84 13.61
CA THR A 559 11.75 -21.25 13.75
C THR A 559 13.25 -21.35 14.01
N GLY A 560 13.73 -22.35 14.77
CA GLY A 560 15.16 -22.56 15.01
C GLY A 560 16.01 -22.92 13.77
N ASP A 561 15.42 -22.84 12.58
CA ASP A 561 16.01 -23.10 11.26
C ASP A 561 15.95 -21.80 10.44
N THR A 562 17.11 -21.39 9.93
CA THR A 562 17.29 -20.13 9.18
C THR A 562 16.56 -20.14 7.85
N THR A 563 16.59 -21.26 7.12
CA THR A 563 15.96 -21.39 5.79
C THR A 563 14.44 -21.31 5.92
N LYS A 564 13.88 -21.99 6.92
CA LYS A 564 12.44 -21.90 7.25
C LYS A 564 12.04 -20.47 7.59
N GLY A 565 12.85 -19.78 8.41
CA GLY A 565 12.67 -18.36 8.71
C GLY A 565 12.62 -17.51 7.44
N GLN A 566 13.59 -17.67 6.54
CA GLN A 566 13.64 -16.94 5.26
C GLN A 566 12.38 -17.15 4.42
N VAL A 567 11.92 -18.40 4.27
CA VAL A 567 10.69 -18.72 3.53
C VAL A 567 9.47 -18.04 4.15
N ILE A 568 9.36 -18.01 5.49
CA ILE A 568 8.26 -17.34 6.20
C ILE A 568 8.28 -15.83 5.94
N PHE A 569 9.42 -15.17 6.19
CA PHE A 569 9.51 -13.70 6.04
C PHE A 569 9.27 -13.25 4.60
N LYS A 570 9.80 -13.96 3.61
CA LYS A 570 9.61 -13.63 2.18
C LYS A 570 8.17 -13.86 1.73
N SER A 571 7.56 -14.96 2.17
CA SER A 571 6.12 -15.24 1.97
C SER A 571 5.27 -14.10 2.53
N LEU A 572 5.48 -13.74 3.80
CA LEU A 572 4.74 -12.67 4.46
C LEU A 572 4.97 -11.30 3.80
N LEU A 573 6.20 -11.00 3.40
CA LEU A 573 6.51 -9.75 2.69
C LEU A 573 5.75 -9.68 1.38
N LEU A 574 5.76 -10.73 0.55
CA LEU A 574 5.00 -10.78 -0.70
C LEU A 574 3.50 -10.61 -0.44
N GLN A 575 2.92 -11.31 0.52
CA GLN A 575 1.48 -11.18 0.84
C GLN A 575 1.08 -9.74 1.19
N ASN A 576 1.97 -8.98 1.83
CA ASN A 576 1.72 -7.62 2.29
C ASN A 576 2.32 -6.53 1.37
N LEU A 577 3.02 -6.91 0.29
CA LEU A 577 3.85 -6.00 -0.49
C LEU A 577 3.06 -4.89 -1.16
N GLY A 578 1.85 -5.16 -1.66
CA GLY A 578 1.00 -4.13 -2.28
C GLY A 578 0.72 -2.96 -1.33
N LEU A 579 0.32 -3.25 -0.08
CA LEU A 579 0.07 -2.20 0.92
C LEU A 579 1.37 -1.56 1.43
N LEU A 580 2.41 -2.35 1.71
CA LEU A 580 3.69 -1.85 2.20
C LEU A 580 4.44 -0.99 1.16
N SER A 581 4.24 -1.26 -0.12
CA SER A 581 4.79 -0.46 -1.21
C SER A 581 3.97 0.81 -1.43
N TYR A 582 2.63 0.72 -1.43
CA TYR A 582 1.75 1.87 -1.56
C TYR A 582 1.96 2.89 -0.43
N TYR A 583 1.97 2.43 0.83
CA TYR A 583 2.08 3.30 2.02
C TYR A 583 3.52 3.41 2.56
N ARG A 584 4.53 3.22 1.70
CA ARG A 584 5.95 3.15 2.10
C ARG A 584 6.39 4.30 3.02
N GLN A 585 6.00 5.53 2.67
CA GLN A 585 6.40 6.74 3.38
C GLN A 585 5.31 7.29 4.31
N LYS A 586 4.14 6.65 4.34
CA LYS A 586 3.00 7.12 5.14
C LYS A 586 3.33 7.07 6.63
N SER A 587 3.10 8.21 7.28
CA SER A 587 3.17 8.35 8.73
C SER A 587 1.82 8.02 9.39
N VAL A 588 1.81 7.96 10.72
CA VAL A 588 0.59 7.71 11.50
C VAL A 588 -0.43 8.82 11.23
N ASN A 589 -1.68 8.42 10.97
CA ASN A 589 -2.82 9.32 10.97
C ASN A 589 -3.16 9.71 12.41
N TYR A 590 -2.39 10.63 13.00
CA TYR A 590 -2.51 11.01 14.41
C TYR A 590 -3.90 11.58 14.78
N ILE A 591 -4.70 11.99 13.79
CA ILE A 591 -6.04 12.51 14.00
C ILE A 591 -7.08 11.39 14.04
N GLY A 592 -7.02 10.47 13.08
CA GLY A 592 -7.95 9.35 12.93
C GLY A 592 -7.55 8.07 13.70
N ALA A 593 -6.38 8.07 14.32
CA ALA A 593 -5.88 6.97 15.12
C ALA A 593 -6.77 6.62 16.32
N ASP A 594 -6.74 5.34 16.71
CA ASP A 594 -7.45 4.85 17.89
C ASP A 594 -6.87 5.45 19.18
N GLN A 595 -7.58 5.32 20.29
CA GLN A 595 -7.04 5.75 21.58
C GLN A 595 -6.02 4.73 22.11
N LEU A 596 -4.84 5.19 22.54
CA LEU A 596 -3.88 4.32 23.24
C LEU A 596 -4.24 4.17 24.71
N ILE A 597 -4.03 2.96 25.22
CA ILE A 597 -4.22 2.63 26.62
C ILE A 597 -2.91 2.89 27.37
N ALA A 598 -2.90 3.89 28.25
CA ALA A 598 -1.73 4.21 29.09
C ALA A 598 -1.55 3.23 30.28
N THR A 599 -2.52 2.37 30.55
CA THR A 599 -2.50 1.47 31.71
C THR A 599 -1.95 0.09 31.36
N PHE A 600 -1.11 -0.44 32.25
CA PHE A 600 -0.57 -1.78 32.11
C PHE A 600 -1.59 -2.81 32.61
N LYS A 601 -2.04 -3.71 31.72
CA LYS A 601 -2.90 -4.83 32.11
C LYS A 601 -2.23 -5.68 33.20
N LYS A 602 -3.03 -6.26 34.10
CA LYS A 602 -2.53 -7.24 35.05
C LYS A 602 -2.13 -8.50 34.27
N LEU A 603 -0.89 -8.96 34.46
CA LEU A 603 -0.43 -10.23 33.91
C LEU A 603 -1.42 -11.35 34.31
N PRO A 604 -1.79 -12.25 33.38
CA PRO A 604 -2.64 -13.40 33.70
C PRO A 604 -1.96 -14.28 34.77
N LYS A 605 -2.72 -15.10 35.52
CA LYS A 605 -2.14 -15.93 36.59
C LYS A 605 -1.11 -16.95 36.07
N GLN A 606 -1.26 -17.36 34.81
CA GLN A 606 -0.34 -18.16 34.02
C GLN A 606 -0.24 -17.51 32.64
N LEU A 607 0.97 -17.36 32.11
CA LEU A 607 1.17 -17.02 30.70
C LEU A 607 0.86 -18.29 29.90
N ASN A 608 -0.18 -18.24 29.06
CA ASN A 608 -0.61 -19.39 28.29
C ASN A 608 0.47 -19.73 27.25
N SER A 609 1.01 -20.96 27.28
CA SER A 609 1.97 -21.43 26.27
C SER A 609 1.39 -21.34 24.86
N LYS A 610 0.07 -21.47 24.69
CA LYS A 610 -0.62 -21.26 23.40
C LYS A 610 -0.60 -19.82 22.88
N TRP A 611 -0.35 -18.82 23.74
CA TRP A 611 -0.18 -17.43 23.28
C TRP A 611 1.27 -17.13 22.90
N LEU A 612 2.23 -17.68 23.65
CA LEU A 612 3.66 -17.47 23.43
C LEU A 612 4.22 -18.26 22.24
N GLN A 613 3.72 -19.48 22.03
CA GLN A 613 4.03 -20.33 20.89
C GLN A 613 2.78 -20.51 20.04
N SER A 614 2.10 -19.41 19.71
CA SER A 614 0.79 -19.44 19.03
C SER A 614 0.79 -20.21 17.72
N TYR A 615 1.95 -20.31 17.08
CA TYR A 615 2.14 -20.94 15.78
C TYR A 615 2.61 -22.40 15.89
N ASN A 616 2.90 -22.92 17.09
CA ASN A 616 3.28 -24.31 17.27
C ASN A 616 2.16 -25.08 18.00
N ILE A 617 1.52 -26.03 17.31
CA ILE A 617 0.57 -26.98 17.90
C ILE A 617 1.25 -28.34 17.92
N ASP A 618 1.51 -28.91 19.10
CA ASP A 618 2.18 -30.23 19.23
C ASP A 618 3.50 -30.34 18.45
N PHE A 619 4.36 -29.31 18.53
CA PHE A 619 5.63 -29.18 17.76
C PHE A 619 5.45 -29.04 16.23
N ILE A 620 4.22 -28.81 15.77
CA ILE A 620 3.87 -28.55 14.37
C ILE A 620 3.70 -27.03 14.16
N PHE A 621 4.51 -26.45 13.27
CA PHE A 621 4.42 -25.05 12.87
C PHE A 621 3.22 -24.84 11.93
N ASP A 622 2.38 -23.87 12.25
CA ASP A 622 1.15 -23.52 11.54
C ASP A 622 1.37 -22.23 10.74
N SER A 623 1.71 -22.38 9.46
CA SER A 623 2.01 -21.26 8.56
C SER A 623 0.79 -20.40 8.28
N GLU A 624 -0.39 -20.99 8.10
CA GLU A 624 -1.63 -20.27 7.81
C GLU A 624 -1.99 -19.34 8.96
N LYS A 625 -1.81 -19.79 10.21
CA LYS A 625 -2.03 -18.95 11.37
C LYS A 625 -1.04 -17.80 11.49
N VAL A 626 0.22 -17.99 11.05
CA VAL A 626 1.19 -16.88 10.95
C VAL A 626 0.71 -15.89 9.90
N ASP A 627 0.35 -16.36 8.71
CA ASP A 627 -0.17 -15.52 7.62
C ASP A 627 -1.38 -14.69 8.09
N GLN A 628 -2.31 -15.29 8.86
CA GLN A 628 -3.46 -14.59 9.42
C GLN A 628 -3.08 -13.55 10.49
N LEU A 629 -2.14 -13.86 11.38
CA LEU A 629 -1.76 -12.98 12.50
C LEU A 629 -0.87 -11.80 12.06
N GLU A 630 -0.05 -12.01 11.03
CA GLU A 630 0.87 -11.00 10.48
C GLU A 630 0.28 -10.26 9.26
N ARG A 631 -0.97 -10.58 8.87
CA ARG A 631 -1.68 -9.87 7.80
C ARG A 631 -1.84 -8.39 8.14
N ILE A 632 -1.36 -7.54 7.23
CA ILE A 632 -1.52 -6.09 7.29
C ILE A 632 -2.74 -5.69 6.47
N THR A 633 -3.53 -4.78 7.03
CA THR A 633 -4.71 -4.21 6.41
C THR A 633 -4.54 -2.70 6.24
N GLN A 634 -5.34 -2.09 5.37
CA GLN A 634 -5.34 -0.63 5.19
C GLN A 634 -5.65 0.13 6.50
N ILE A 635 -6.44 -0.48 7.40
CA ILE A 635 -6.82 0.11 8.69
C ILE A 635 -5.61 0.23 9.63
N ASP A 636 -4.65 -0.70 9.55
CA ASP A 636 -3.46 -0.67 10.39
C ASP A 636 -2.65 0.62 10.20
N PHE A 637 -2.63 1.16 8.97
CA PHE A 637 -1.96 2.41 8.65
C PHE A 637 -2.63 3.67 9.25
N ASN A 638 -3.79 3.55 9.91
CA ASN A 638 -4.31 4.63 10.73
C ASN A 638 -3.55 4.74 12.06
N ASN A 639 -3.10 3.60 12.60
CA ASN A 639 -2.49 3.52 13.92
C ASN A 639 -0.96 3.48 13.89
N TYR A 640 -0.40 2.97 12.79
CA TYR A 640 1.03 2.72 12.59
C TYR A 640 1.51 3.36 11.30
N SER A 641 2.77 3.79 11.26
CA SER A 641 3.41 4.20 10.01
C SER A 641 3.75 2.99 9.13
N GLY A 642 3.97 3.22 7.83
CA GLY A 642 4.46 2.16 6.94
C GLY A 642 5.83 1.62 7.35
N LEU A 643 6.67 2.50 7.94
CA LEU A 643 7.94 2.14 8.55
C LEU A 643 7.76 1.13 9.70
N GLU A 644 6.85 1.40 10.64
CA GLU A 644 6.57 0.54 11.79
C GLU A 644 6.12 -0.85 11.37
N LEU A 645 5.16 -0.92 10.44
CA LEU A 645 4.59 -2.18 9.98
C LEU A 645 5.61 -3.02 9.21
N ARG A 646 6.37 -2.39 8.31
CA ARG A 646 7.43 -3.09 7.55
C ARG A 646 8.54 -3.58 8.48
N MET A 647 8.93 -2.78 9.47
CA MET A 647 9.94 -3.14 10.46
C MET A 647 9.46 -4.28 11.37
N ASN A 648 8.23 -4.20 11.88
CA ASN A 648 7.64 -5.27 12.68
C ASN A 648 7.67 -6.61 11.93
N LEU A 649 7.28 -6.60 10.64
CA LEU A 649 7.24 -7.77 9.79
C LEU A 649 8.63 -8.36 9.55
N LEU A 650 9.61 -7.56 9.09
CA LEU A 650 10.93 -8.06 8.70
C LEU A 650 11.80 -8.43 9.90
N PHE A 651 11.68 -7.73 11.02
CA PHE A 651 12.47 -8.05 12.21
C PHE A 651 11.79 -9.11 13.08
N GLY A 652 10.51 -9.42 12.85
CA GLY A 652 9.73 -10.31 13.71
C GLY A 652 9.66 -9.77 15.15
N LEU A 653 9.46 -8.45 15.32
CA LEU A 653 9.61 -7.79 16.64
C LEU A 653 8.75 -8.44 17.72
N ASN A 654 7.50 -8.78 17.39
CA ASN A 654 6.59 -9.45 18.32
C ASN A 654 7.14 -10.81 18.79
N GLU A 655 7.78 -11.56 17.90
CA GLU A 655 8.40 -12.85 18.22
C GLU A 655 9.60 -12.70 19.14
N LEU A 656 10.41 -11.65 18.96
CA LEU A 656 11.53 -11.37 19.86
C LEU A 656 11.04 -11.14 21.30
N TYR A 657 9.94 -10.39 21.47
CA TYR A 657 9.30 -10.24 22.78
C TYR A 657 8.75 -11.58 23.31
N LYS A 658 8.05 -12.36 22.48
CA LYS A 658 7.48 -13.67 22.89
C LYS A 658 8.57 -14.66 23.29
N ASN A 659 9.69 -14.69 22.58
CA ASN A 659 10.85 -15.51 22.90
C ASN A 659 11.47 -15.12 24.23
N PHE A 660 11.71 -13.82 24.45
CA PHE A 660 12.17 -13.30 25.75
C PHE A 660 11.23 -13.69 26.90
N MET A 661 9.91 -13.53 26.72
CA MET A 661 8.93 -13.93 27.74
C MET A 661 8.91 -15.44 27.99
N SER A 662 9.10 -16.25 26.94
CA SER A 662 9.14 -17.72 27.04
C SER A 662 10.38 -18.20 27.79
N GLU A 663 11.56 -17.65 27.47
CA GLU A 663 12.82 -17.97 28.13
C GLU A 663 12.77 -17.71 29.64
N ILE A 664 12.15 -16.60 30.04
CA ILE A 664 11.91 -16.28 31.46
C ILE A 664 11.04 -17.34 32.14
N ILE A 665 9.99 -17.83 31.46
CA ILE A 665 9.08 -18.83 32.03
C ILE A 665 9.79 -20.18 32.18
N GLU A 666 10.54 -20.59 31.15
CA GLU A 666 11.24 -21.88 31.13
C GLU A 666 12.36 -21.95 32.17
N THR A 667 13.16 -20.89 32.29
CA THR A 667 14.30 -20.83 33.23
C THR A 667 13.88 -20.90 34.70
N ASN A 668 12.68 -20.40 35.02
CA ASN A 668 12.18 -20.37 36.41
C ASN A 668 11.41 -21.63 36.84
N GLN A 669 11.32 -22.67 35.99
CA GLN A 669 10.74 -24.01 36.28
C GLN A 669 9.35 -24.04 36.93
N GLU A 670 8.58 -22.95 36.88
CA GLU A 670 7.23 -22.90 37.42
C GLU A 670 6.32 -22.03 36.55
N SER A 671 5.18 -22.59 36.14
CA SER A 671 4.12 -21.88 35.40
C SER A 671 3.47 -20.73 36.18
N ALA A 672 3.87 -20.49 37.43
CA ALA A 672 3.29 -19.50 38.32
C ALA A 672 4.12 -18.20 38.38
N ILE A 673 3.54 -17.10 37.88
CA ILE A 673 4.10 -15.72 37.94
C ILE A 673 4.33 -15.22 39.40
N LYS A 674 4.00 -16.02 40.42
CA LYS A 674 4.12 -15.65 41.84
C LYS A 674 5.57 -15.60 42.34
N ASN A 675 6.49 -16.35 41.74
CA ASN A 675 7.87 -16.50 42.23
C ASN A 675 8.91 -15.70 41.43
N ILE A 676 8.46 -14.90 40.45
CA ILE A 676 9.31 -14.03 39.64
C ILE A 676 9.60 -12.72 40.39
N THR A 677 10.82 -12.17 40.24
CA THR A 677 11.19 -10.89 40.86
C THR A 677 10.27 -9.75 40.41
N PRO A 678 10.04 -8.72 41.25
CA PRO A 678 9.20 -7.58 40.88
C PRO A 678 9.64 -6.88 39.58
N GLU A 679 10.95 -6.84 39.33
CA GLU A 679 11.56 -6.25 38.14
C GLU A 679 11.23 -7.02 36.86
N ILE A 680 11.41 -8.35 36.85
CA ILE A 680 11.06 -9.17 35.68
C ILE A 680 9.55 -9.13 35.44
N LYS A 681 8.74 -9.13 36.50
CA LYS A 681 7.28 -8.97 36.37
C LYS A 681 6.89 -7.64 35.73
N GLU A 682 7.69 -6.59 35.93
CA GLU A 682 7.51 -5.31 35.27
C GLU A 682 7.91 -5.38 33.80
N GLN A 683 9.08 -5.95 33.48
CA GLN A 683 9.51 -6.19 32.10
C GLN A 683 8.48 -6.98 31.29
N LEU A 684 7.91 -8.06 31.85
CA LEU A 684 6.84 -8.84 31.20
C LEU A 684 5.60 -7.99 30.90
N LYS A 685 5.19 -7.09 31.78
CA LYS A 685 4.05 -6.18 31.53
C LYS A 685 4.35 -5.19 30.41
N LEU A 686 5.57 -4.66 30.39
CA LEU A 686 6.02 -3.74 29.36
C LEU A 686 6.06 -4.45 28.00
N SER A 687 6.58 -5.68 27.93
CA SER A 687 6.57 -6.51 26.72
C SER A 687 5.16 -6.77 26.19
N CYS A 688 4.21 -7.16 27.06
CA CYS A 688 2.82 -7.33 26.64
C CYS A 688 2.23 -6.04 26.06
N TRP A 689 2.51 -4.89 26.70
CA TRP A 689 2.02 -3.61 26.22
C TRP A 689 2.59 -3.26 24.84
N MET A 690 3.89 -3.48 24.63
CA MET A 690 4.59 -3.22 23.36
C MET A 690 4.00 -4.07 22.21
N ILE A 691 3.74 -5.35 22.46
CA ILE A 691 3.12 -6.24 21.46
C ILE A 691 1.68 -5.78 21.15
N GLU A 692 0.87 -5.53 22.17
CA GLU A 692 -0.56 -5.26 22.00
C GLU A 692 -0.85 -3.88 21.39
N ASN A 693 -0.05 -2.86 21.73
CA ASN A 693 -0.38 -1.47 21.38
C ASN A 693 0.51 -0.93 20.27
N ARG A 694 1.78 -1.35 20.19
CA ARG A 694 2.81 -0.68 19.37
C ARG A 694 3.62 -1.61 18.47
N LYS A 695 3.16 -2.86 18.25
CA LYS A 695 3.84 -3.83 17.36
C LYS A 695 5.36 -3.93 17.63
N GLY A 696 5.76 -3.77 18.89
CA GLY A 696 7.13 -3.92 19.33
C GLY A 696 8.06 -2.70 19.23
N VAL A 697 7.61 -1.51 18.81
CA VAL A 697 8.44 -0.29 18.78
C VAL A 697 7.61 0.96 19.11
N ILE A 698 8.15 1.88 19.92
CA ILE A 698 7.54 3.20 20.06
C ILE A 698 8.21 4.15 19.07
N CYS A 699 7.39 4.76 18.22
CA CYS A 699 7.77 5.76 17.22
C CYS A 699 7.23 7.12 17.65
N ILE A 700 8.09 8.14 17.68
CA ILE A 700 7.77 9.51 18.05
C ILE A 700 8.31 10.45 16.98
N GLU A 701 7.41 11.22 16.38
CA GLU A 701 7.72 12.29 15.42
C GLU A 701 7.97 13.62 16.15
N PRO A 702 9.22 14.14 16.18
CA PRO A 702 9.51 15.41 16.85
C PRO A 702 8.78 16.61 16.26
N ASN A 703 8.46 16.64 14.96
CA ASN A 703 7.73 17.76 14.35
C ASN A 703 6.32 17.86 14.92
N LEU A 704 5.68 16.73 15.22
CA LEU A 704 4.37 16.72 15.88
C LEU A 704 4.47 17.24 17.33
N LEU A 705 5.58 16.97 18.02
CA LEU A 705 5.85 17.54 19.34
C LEU A 705 6.01 19.06 19.24
N VAL A 706 6.84 19.55 18.33
CA VAL A 706 7.06 20.99 18.10
C VAL A 706 5.75 21.69 17.73
N LYS A 707 4.92 21.09 16.86
CA LYS A 707 3.58 21.58 16.51
C LYS A 707 2.66 21.73 17.71
N SER A 708 2.88 20.95 18.77
CA SER A 708 2.06 20.95 20.00
C SER A 708 2.43 22.08 20.98
N LEU A 709 3.50 22.84 20.72
CA LEU A 709 4.02 23.86 21.62
C LEU A 709 3.48 25.26 21.34
N TYR A 710 3.58 26.12 22.35
CA TYR A 710 3.49 27.57 22.20
C TYR A 710 4.87 28.21 22.15
N PHE A 711 4.95 29.31 21.41
CA PHE A 711 6.16 30.03 21.12
C PHE A 711 6.08 31.46 21.64
N GLN A 712 7.25 32.03 21.89
CA GLN A 712 7.44 33.46 22.08
C GLN A 712 8.36 33.97 20.96
N ILE A 713 8.02 35.14 20.44
CA ILE A 713 8.71 35.72 19.28
C ILE A 713 9.23 37.09 19.68
N ALA A 714 10.51 37.32 19.39
CA ALA A 714 11.15 38.62 19.49
C ALA A 714 11.82 38.99 18.16
N TYR A 715 11.79 40.26 17.84
CA TYR A 715 12.37 40.84 16.64
C TYR A 715 13.31 41.97 17.05
N LEU A 716 14.52 41.95 16.51
CA LEU A 716 15.55 42.96 16.72
C LEU A 716 15.73 43.73 15.43
N GLN A 717 15.42 45.02 15.47
CA GLN A 717 15.67 45.93 14.35
C GLN A 717 17.11 46.45 14.41
N GLY A 718 17.88 46.21 13.34
CA GLY A 718 19.28 46.60 13.23
C GLY A 718 19.43 48.07 12.81
N GLY A 719 20.11 48.88 13.64
CA GLY A 719 20.36 50.31 13.43
C GLY A 719 21.42 50.88 14.38
N GLU A 720 21.63 52.21 14.41
CA GLU A 720 22.56 52.88 15.34
C GLU A 720 22.18 52.67 16.82
N GLN A 721 20.90 52.49 17.11
CA GLN A 721 20.38 51.98 18.38
C GLN A 721 19.53 50.73 18.13
N PRO A 722 19.88 49.56 18.70
CA PRO A 722 19.10 48.34 18.54
C PRO A 722 17.79 48.42 19.34
N GLU A 723 16.67 48.14 18.68
CA GLU A 723 15.34 48.12 19.30
C GLU A 723 14.78 46.69 19.31
N TYR A 724 14.35 46.23 20.49
CA TYR A 724 13.75 44.90 20.67
C TYR A 724 12.23 45.00 20.68
N HIS A 725 11.58 44.27 19.80
CA HIS A 725 10.13 44.15 19.72
C HIS A 725 9.72 42.73 20.11
N VAL A 726 8.88 42.60 21.13
CA VAL A 726 8.45 41.29 21.66
C VAL A 726 6.95 41.13 21.47
N VAL A 727 6.54 39.98 20.93
CA VAL A 727 5.12 39.58 20.92
C VAL A 727 4.73 39.22 22.36
N LYS A 728 3.77 39.98 22.92
CA LYS A 728 3.40 39.85 24.34
C LYS A 728 2.72 38.52 24.63
N GLU A 729 1.85 38.08 23.73
CA GLU A 729 1.09 36.85 23.88
C GLU A 729 1.91 35.62 23.50
N LYS A 730 1.63 34.48 24.15
CA LYS A 730 2.09 33.18 23.64
C LYS A 730 1.38 32.87 22.34
N VAL A 731 2.12 32.39 21.35
CA VAL A 731 1.58 32.10 20.01
C VAL A 731 1.65 30.62 19.71
N ASN A 732 0.57 30.02 19.22
CA ASN A 732 0.59 28.62 18.79
C ASN A 732 1.42 28.46 17.50
N TYR A 733 1.81 27.22 17.18
CA TYR A 733 2.66 26.91 16.03
C TYR A 733 2.21 27.57 14.71
N HIS A 734 0.91 27.51 14.38
CA HIS A 734 0.39 28.10 13.14
C HIS A 734 0.54 29.63 13.10
N SER A 735 0.22 30.31 14.20
CA SER A 735 0.34 31.77 14.30
C SER A 735 1.80 32.19 14.30
N ALA A 736 2.66 31.40 14.94
CA ALA A 736 4.09 31.65 14.99
C ALA A 736 4.71 31.65 13.58
N LEU A 737 4.38 30.64 12.76
CA LEU A 737 4.80 30.57 11.34
C LEU A 737 4.35 31.79 10.53
N GLY A 738 3.10 32.24 10.74
CA GLY A 738 2.58 33.40 10.03
C GLY A 738 3.20 34.73 10.47
N ILE A 739 3.50 34.87 11.77
CA ILE A 739 4.19 36.06 12.32
C ILE A 739 5.64 36.11 11.82
N GLU A 740 6.35 34.98 11.81
CA GLU A 740 7.70 34.90 11.25
C GLU A 740 7.71 35.33 9.77
N GLN A 741 6.81 34.78 8.95
CA GLN A 741 6.73 35.14 7.54
C GLN A 741 6.44 36.64 7.35
N LEU A 742 5.53 37.20 8.14
CA LEU A 742 5.25 38.64 8.14
C LEU A 742 6.51 39.47 8.44
N PHE A 743 7.29 39.08 9.46
CA PHE A 743 8.55 39.74 9.78
C PHE A 743 9.62 39.60 8.69
N ARG A 744 9.65 38.45 7.98
CA ARG A 744 10.61 38.20 6.91
C ARG A 744 10.26 38.90 5.59
N GLU A 745 9.00 38.87 5.16
CA GLU A 745 8.61 39.29 3.81
C GLU A 745 8.03 40.70 3.76
N ASP A 746 7.09 41.01 4.65
CA ASP A 746 6.31 42.25 4.56
C ASP A 746 7.09 43.44 5.14
N LEU A 747 7.84 43.24 6.23
CA LEU A 747 8.62 44.30 6.87
C LEU A 747 9.94 44.64 6.15
N GLN A 748 10.50 43.69 5.38
CA GLN A 748 11.65 43.96 4.51
C GLN A 748 11.29 44.86 3.32
N LYS A 749 10.11 44.67 2.72
CA LYS A 749 9.69 45.42 1.52
C LYS A 749 9.24 46.86 1.81
N SER A 750 8.91 47.17 3.05
CA SER A 750 8.14 48.35 3.41
C SER A 750 8.91 49.43 4.17
N ASN A 751 10.17 49.21 4.56
CA ASN A 751 10.99 50.16 5.35
C ASN A 751 10.21 50.74 6.56
N ILE A 752 9.32 49.95 7.17
CA ILE A 752 8.46 50.42 8.26
C ILE A 752 9.26 50.46 9.56
N SER A 753 9.36 51.64 10.19
CA SER A 753 9.75 51.77 11.59
C SER A 753 8.61 51.26 12.47
N LEU A 754 8.85 50.23 13.28
CA LEU A 754 7.85 49.70 14.20
C LEU A 754 7.62 50.72 15.34
N SER A 755 6.39 51.20 15.54
CA SER A 755 6.04 52.08 16.65
C SER A 755 6.16 51.37 18.02
N GLU A 756 6.20 52.16 19.11
CA GLU A 756 6.33 51.66 20.51
C GLU A 756 5.35 50.52 20.87
N SER A 757 4.16 50.52 20.24
CA SER A 757 3.25 49.37 20.23
C SER A 757 2.57 49.21 18.86
N ILE A 758 2.49 47.99 18.37
CA ILE A 758 1.81 47.61 17.11
C ILE A 758 0.93 46.41 17.37
N THR A 759 -0.27 46.40 16.77
CA THR A 759 -1.08 45.19 16.67
C THR A 759 -0.88 44.56 15.30
N ILE A 760 -0.37 43.33 15.26
CA ILE A 760 -0.25 42.54 14.02
C ILE A 760 -1.39 41.54 13.93
N HIS A 761 -1.93 41.34 12.72
CA HIS A 761 -3.00 40.40 12.47
C HIS A 761 -2.49 39.20 11.69
N VAL A 762 -2.52 38.02 12.31
CA VAL A 762 -2.10 36.75 11.69
C VAL A 762 -3.17 35.72 11.93
N CYS A 763 -3.63 35.06 10.87
CA CYS A 763 -4.63 33.99 10.93
C CYS A 763 -5.89 34.38 11.73
N GLU A 764 -6.37 35.62 11.51
CA GLU A 764 -7.56 36.23 12.14
C GLU A 764 -7.42 36.58 13.62
N LYS A 765 -6.27 36.29 14.23
CA LYS A 765 -5.93 36.72 15.59
C LYS A 765 -5.08 37.99 15.57
N ALA A 766 -5.31 38.85 16.55
CA ALA A 766 -4.55 40.06 16.79
C ALA A 766 -3.49 39.78 17.86
N PHE A 767 -2.25 40.20 17.63
CA PHE A 767 -1.13 40.05 18.55
C PHE A 767 -0.50 41.40 18.83
N SER A 768 -0.16 41.64 20.09
CA SER A 768 0.42 42.90 20.55
C SER A 768 1.95 42.80 20.53
N VAL A 769 2.58 43.63 19.72
CA VAL A 769 4.04 43.77 19.65
C VAL A 769 4.44 45.00 20.44
N ILE A 770 5.33 44.84 21.42
CA ILE A 770 5.76 45.91 22.34
C ILE A 770 7.25 46.12 22.22
N GLN A 771 7.69 47.38 22.15
CA GLN A 771 9.09 47.75 22.21
C GLN A 771 9.65 47.62 23.63
N THR A 772 10.87 47.07 23.75
CA THR A 772 11.58 46.82 25.01
C THR A 772 13.03 47.27 24.87
N GLU A 773 13.63 47.76 25.96
CA GLU A 773 15.03 48.24 25.97
C GLU A 773 16.05 47.10 25.87
N GLU A 774 15.74 45.94 26.46
CA GLU A 774 16.58 44.74 26.41
C GLU A 774 15.74 43.47 26.33
N CYS A 775 16.22 42.50 25.55
CA CYS A 775 15.69 41.14 25.51
C CYS A 775 16.78 40.14 25.94
N LYS A 776 16.69 39.63 27.18
CA LYS A 776 17.69 38.74 27.80
C LYS A 776 17.59 37.28 27.35
N TRP A 777 17.33 37.06 26.06
CA TRP A 777 17.20 35.72 25.48
C TRP A 777 18.58 35.18 25.09
N ALA A 778 18.73 33.85 25.10
CA ALA A 778 20.00 33.21 24.77
C ALA A 778 20.49 33.62 23.37
N ALA A 779 21.79 33.92 23.22
CA ALA A 779 22.35 34.39 21.96
C ALA A 779 22.11 33.42 20.78
N GLY A 780 22.04 32.11 21.05
CA GLY A 780 21.78 31.06 20.06
C GLY A 780 20.33 30.99 19.53
N LEU A 781 19.40 31.74 20.11
CA LEU A 781 18.01 31.87 19.61
C LEU A 781 17.89 32.88 18.46
N TRP A 782 18.83 33.81 18.36
CA TRP A 782 18.75 34.92 17.44
C TRP A 782 19.32 34.54 16.08
N GLN A 783 18.46 34.52 15.06
CA GLN A 783 18.84 34.27 13.68
C GLN A 783 18.78 35.56 12.88
N THR A 784 19.84 35.83 12.10
CA THR A 784 19.89 37.00 11.21
C THR A 784 19.00 36.75 10.00
N ILE A 785 18.12 37.70 9.71
CA ILE A 785 17.25 37.60 8.53
C ILE A 785 18.08 37.92 7.28
N PRO A 786 18.19 37.00 6.29
CA PRO A 786 19.00 37.17 5.10
C PRO A 786 18.73 38.49 4.38
N GLY A 787 19.80 39.17 3.99
CA GLY A 787 19.73 40.46 3.31
C GLY A 787 19.49 41.67 4.22
N THR A 788 19.44 41.50 5.55
CA THR A 788 19.23 42.60 6.50
C THR A 788 20.14 42.51 7.73
N ASN A 789 20.23 43.61 8.49
CA ASN A 789 20.86 43.62 9.83
C ASN A 789 19.88 43.22 10.95
N ASN A 790 18.65 42.86 10.60
CA ASN A 790 17.61 42.52 11.56
C ASN A 790 17.78 41.07 12.01
N LYS A 791 17.38 40.78 13.25
CA LYS A 791 17.37 39.42 13.78
C LYS A 791 15.98 39.05 14.28
N ILE A 792 15.65 37.78 14.18
CA ILE A 792 14.44 37.22 14.77
C ILE A 792 14.85 36.12 15.74
N ALA A 793 14.16 36.06 16.88
CA ALA A 793 14.28 34.98 17.83
C ALA A 793 12.91 34.36 18.06
N ILE A 794 12.84 33.05 17.89
CA ILE A 794 11.64 32.27 18.15
C ILE A 794 12.05 31.12 19.03
N GLY A 795 11.43 31.02 20.21
CA GLY A 795 11.72 29.92 21.11
C GLY A 795 10.46 29.33 21.70
N ALA A 796 10.51 28.03 21.96
CA ALA A 796 9.43 27.31 22.59
C ALA A 796 9.36 27.67 24.08
N ASN A 797 8.15 27.83 24.60
CA ASN A 797 7.95 28.05 26.02
C ASN A 797 7.85 26.70 26.74
N LEU A 798 8.95 26.23 27.34
CA LEU A 798 8.97 24.97 28.10
C LEU A 798 8.64 25.17 29.59
N GLY A 799 7.83 26.17 29.95
CA GLY A 799 7.38 26.44 31.32
C GLY A 799 8.30 27.32 32.18
N GLY A 800 9.37 27.88 31.62
CA GLY A 800 10.22 28.90 32.27
C GLY A 800 9.89 30.34 31.87
N ASP A 801 10.53 31.32 32.52
CA ASP A 801 10.36 32.76 32.23
C ASP A 801 10.98 33.20 30.89
N GLN A 802 11.91 32.41 30.34
CA GLN A 802 12.61 32.68 29.08
C GLN A 802 12.33 31.56 28.08
N PRO A 803 12.11 31.88 26.79
CA PRO A 803 11.94 30.86 25.77
C PRO A 803 13.25 30.10 25.55
N ILE A 804 13.13 28.82 25.19
CA ILE A 804 14.25 27.92 24.93
C ILE A 804 14.31 27.62 23.43
N GLY A 805 15.52 27.57 22.88
CA GLY A 805 15.73 27.20 21.48
C GLY A 805 15.48 25.72 21.26
N LEU A 806 15.04 25.37 20.06
CA LEU A 806 14.85 23.98 19.64
C LEU A 806 16.15 23.30 19.20
N ASN A 807 17.30 23.90 19.53
CA ASN A 807 18.65 23.49 19.14
C ASN A 807 19.12 22.17 19.78
N HIS A 808 18.24 21.40 20.43
CA HIS A 808 18.58 20.10 21.02
C HIS A 808 18.55 19.01 19.94
N SER A 809 19.47 18.05 20.03
CA SER A 809 19.57 16.85 19.16
C SER A 809 18.23 16.16 18.85
N ILE A 810 17.33 16.03 19.84
CA ILE A 810 16.03 15.36 19.66
C ILE A 810 15.13 16.00 18.58
N PHE A 811 15.34 17.29 18.27
CA PHE A 811 14.60 18.01 17.24
C PHE A 811 15.30 17.99 15.88
N GLN A 812 16.48 17.38 15.75
CA GLN A 812 17.14 17.14 14.47
C GLN A 812 16.56 15.91 13.76
N TYR A 813 16.09 14.94 14.53
CA TYR A 813 15.46 13.74 13.98
C TYR A 813 14.03 14.00 13.51
N SER A 814 13.66 13.39 12.38
CA SER A 814 12.28 13.30 11.90
C SER A 814 11.49 12.20 12.61
N GLU A 815 12.16 11.12 13.01
CA GLU A 815 11.55 9.99 13.73
C GLU A 815 12.49 9.46 14.82
N MET A 816 11.94 9.13 15.99
CA MET A 816 12.69 8.51 17.09
C MET A 816 12.10 7.13 17.39
N LEU A 817 12.94 6.10 17.29
CA LEU A 817 12.59 4.70 17.55
C LEU A 817 13.08 4.30 18.94
N PHE A 818 12.20 3.72 19.76
CA PHE A 818 12.53 3.28 21.11
C PHE A 818 12.31 1.77 21.29
N PHE A 819 13.39 1.08 21.68
CA PHE A 819 13.42 -0.34 22.00
C PHE A 819 13.84 -0.56 23.46
N PRO A 820 13.29 -1.56 24.16
CA PRO A 820 13.74 -1.90 25.50
C PRO A 820 15.11 -2.59 25.49
N ASP A 821 16.00 -2.19 26.39
CA ASP A 821 17.31 -2.81 26.58
C ASP A 821 17.26 -4.21 27.21
N PHE A 822 16.18 -4.51 27.95
CA PHE A 822 16.01 -5.76 28.67
C PHE A 822 15.65 -6.94 27.77
N VAL A 823 15.30 -6.70 26.50
CA VAL A 823 15.18 -7.75 25.48
C VAL A 823 16.55 -7.89 24.82
N PRO A 824 17.32 -8.96 25.11
CA PRO A 824 18.74 -9.03 24.77
C PRO A 824 19.04 -8.83 23.28
N GLN A 825 18.12 -9.21 22.40
CA GLN A 825 18.30 -9.13 20.95
C GLN A 825 18.38 -7.68 20.45
N PHE A 826 17.72 -6.72 21.10
CA PHE A 826 17.71 -5.32 20.66
C PHE A 826 19.01 -4.56 20.97
N THR A 827 19.83 -5.06 21.90
CA THR A 827 21.11 -4.43 22.27
C THR A 827 22.31 -5.05 21.54
N GLN A 828 22.07 -6.06 20.69
CA GLN A 828 23.13 -6.71 19.92
C GLN A 828 23.63 -5.81 18.79
N VAL A 829 24.94 -5.83 18.55
CA VAL A 829 25.59 -5.13 17.42
C VAL A 829 25.00 -5.57 16.07
N ASN A 830 24.65 -6.85 15.93
CA ASN A 830 23.99 -7.38 14.75
C ASN A 830 22.63 -6.67 14.52
N PHE A 831 21.77 -6.57 15.53
CA PHE A 831 20.48 -5.87 15.40
C PHE A 831 20.65 -4.41 14.99
N THR A 832 21.61 -3.70 15.61
CA THR A 832 21.92 -2.30 15.25
C THR A 832 22.40 -2.16 13.81
N SER A 833 23.21 -3.11 13.32
CA SER A 833 23.68 -3.10 11.94
C SER A 833 22.53 -3.35 10.95
N ARG A 834 21.65 -4.31 11.26
CA ARG A 834 20.49 -4.64 10.43
C ARG A 834 19.46 -3.52 10.37
N ILE A 835 19.18 -2.86 11.51
CA ILE A 835 18.23 -1.74 11.54
C ILE A 835 18.77 -0.54 10.76
N ASN A 836 20.09 -0.26 10.82
CA ASN A 836 20.69 0.80 10.02
C ASN A 836 20.58 0.50 8.51
N ILE A 837 20.92 -0.72 8.08
CA ILE A 837 20.74 -1.16 6.68
C ILE A 837 19.28 -1.02 6.24
N PHE A 838 18.33 -1.44 7.09
CA PHE A 838 16.91 -1.31 6.82
C PHE A 838 16.50 0.15 6.64
N LEU A 839 16.84 1.02 7.59
CA LEU A 839 16.49 2.45 7.57
C LEU A 839 17.10 3.16 6.35
N GLU A 840 18.39 2.93 6.06
CA GLU A 840 19.07 3.48 4.88
C GLU A 840 18.43 3.03 3.56
N SER A 841 17.85 1.82 3.52
CA SER A 841 17.25 1.28 2.30
C SER A 841 15.83 1.78 2.01
N ILE A 842 15.09 2.22 3.03
CA ILE A 842 13.66 2.56 2.89
C ILE A 842 13.35 4.05 3.07
N LEU A 843 14.16 4.75 3.85
CA LEU A 843 13.84 6.12 4.23
C LEU A 843 14.26 7.12 3.15
N PRO A 844 13.46 8.17 2.94
CA PRO A 844 13.89 9.30 2.13
C PRO A 844 15.14 9.97 2.72
N VAL A 845 15.96 10.58 1.86
CA VAL A 845 17.21 11.25 2.25
C VAL A 845 16.99 12.37 3.29
N TYR A 846 15.81 13.00 3.31
CA TYR A 846 15.49 14.08 4.24
C TYR A 846 14.96 13.59 5.61
N VAL A 847 14.67 12.29 5.76
CA VAL A 847 14.13 11.73 7.00
C VAL A 847 15.28 11.20 7.83
N GLU A 848 15.64 11.96 8.87
CA GLU A 848 16.64 11.53 9.85
C GLU A 848 16.00 10.74 10.99
N THR A 849 16.63 9.64 11.41
CA THR A 849 16.05 8.77 12.44
C THR A 849 17.05 8.41 13.53
N SER A 850 16.59 8.39 14.78
CA SER A 850 17.36 7.88 15.91
C SER A 850 16.84 6.53 16.39
N VAL A 851 17.75 5.63 16.75
CA VAL A 851 17.43 4.32 17.35
C VAL A 851 17.92 4.31 18.78
N ASN A 852 17.01 4.19 19.74
CA ASN A 852 17.28 4.36 21.16
C ASN A 852 16.94 3.09 21.93
N ALA A 853 17.92 2.52 22.63
CA ALA A 853 17.70 1.46 23.61
C ALA A 853 17.46 2.07 24.99
N ILE A 854 16.36 1.71 25.65
CA ILE A 854 15.95 2.30 26.92
C ILE A 854 15.66 1.26 28.01
N SER A 855 15.96 1.62 29.25
CA SER A 855 15.71 0.77 30.41
C SER A 855 14.22 0.54 30.70
N SER A 856 13.91 -0.54 31.42
CA SER A 856 12.54 -0.82 31.92
C SER A 856 11.95 0.37 32.70
N ILE A 857 12.78 1.06 33.49
CA ILE A 857 12.41 2.26 34.27
C ILE A 857 12.05 3.42 33.34
N GLN A 858 12.86 3.67 32.31
CA GLN A 858 12.59 4.72 31.32
C GLN A 858 11.33 4.39 30.51
N LEU A 859 11.20 3.16 30.00
CA LEU A 859 10.05 2.73 29.21
C LEU A 859 8.73 2.83 29.99
N LYS A 860 8.73 2.49 31.29
CA LYS A 860 7.56 2.64 32.16
C LYS A 860 7.14 4.10 32.35
N LYS A 861 8.09 5.05 32.32
CA LYS A 861 7.79 6.50 32.34
C LYS A 861 7.35 7.00 30.96
N LEU A 862 7.97 6.48 29.89
CA LEU A 862 7.73 6.88 28.51
C LEU A 862 6.31 6.54 28.06
N ILE A 863 5.86 5.30 28.29
CA ILE A 863 4.57 4.81 27.80
C ILE A 863 3.40 5.72 28.19
N PRO A 864 3.18 6.07 29.48
CA PRO A 864 2.06 6.94 29.84
C PRO A 864 2.15 8.34 29.22
N LYS A 865 3.34 8.94 29.18
CA LYS A 865 3.55 10.28 28.61
C LYS A 865 3.32 10.29 27.10
N PHE A 866 3.84 9.28 26.40
CA PHE A 866 3.59 9.03 24.98
C PHE A 866 2.09 8.84 24.70
N CYS A 867 1.41 7.97 25.45
CA CYS A 867 -0.03 7.74 25.27
C CYS A 867 -0.85 9.01 25.50
N ASN A 868 -0.55 9.76 26.57
CA ASN A 868 -1.27 11.00 26.87
C ASN A 868 -1.12 12.01 25.74
N TRP A 869 0.12 12.28 25.31
CA TRP A 869 0.37 13.19 24.19
C TRP A 869 -0.28 12.71 22.87
N ARG A 870 -0.10 11.44 22.49
CA ARG A 870 -0.70 10.86 21.28
C ARG A 870 -2.21 10.93 21.29
N ASN A 871 -2.83 10.74 22.45
CA ASN A 871 -4.28 10.84 22.59
C ASN A 871 -4.77 12.29 22.51
N SER A 872 -4.01 13.26 23.03
CA SER A 872 -4.33 14.70 22.94
C SER A 872 -4.22 15.26 21.52
N LEU A 873 -3.42 14.63 20.64
CA LEU A 873 -3.35 15.02 19.22
C LEU A 873 -4.64 14.75 18.44
N ARG A 874 -5.51 13.88 18.94
CA ARG A 874 -6.76 13.50 18.29
C ARG A 874 -7.75 14.68 18.37
N LYS A 875 -8.26 15.13 17.22
CA LYS A 875 -9.32 16.14 17.19
C LYS A 875 -10.66 15.48 17.48
N VAL A 876 -11.28 15.85 18.60
CA VAL A 876 -12.71 15.64 18.83
C VAL A 876 -13.43 16.85 18.26
N GLU A 877 -14.58 16.68 17.62
CA GLU A 877 -15.45 17.81 17.27
C GLU A 877 -15.97 18.42 18.58
N VAL A 878 -15.41 19.56 18.97
CA VAL A 878 -15.75 20.22 20.23
C VAL A 878 -15.96 21.72 20.03
N THR A 879 -16.66 22.34 20.97
CA THR A 879 -16.93 23.78 21.01
C THR A 879 -15.65 24.60 21.18
N GLU A 880 -15.68 25.93 20.95
CA GLU A 880 -14.51 26.80 21.07
C GLU A 880 -13.84 26.75 22.46
N GLU A 881 -14.64 26.62 23.53
CA GLU A 881 -14.12 26.49 24.90
C GLU A 881 -13.38 25.18 25.12
N GLU A 882 -13.94 24.08 24.62
CA GLU A 882 -13.33 22.75 24.69
C GLU A 882 -12.09 22.62 23.79
N GLN A 883 -12.05 23.37 22.67
CA GLN A 883 -10.86 23.47 21.83
C GLN A 883 -9.69 24.13 22.57
N LEU A 884 -9.95 25.19 23.34
CA LEU A 884 -8.92 25.85 24.14
C LEU A 884 -8.40 24.92 25.26
N VAL A 885 -9.30 24.19 25.94
CA VAL A 885 -8.93 23.21 26.96
C VAL A 885 -8.05 22.11 26.36
N ASN A 886 -8.41 21.60 25.17
CA ASN A 886 -7.63 20.59 24.46
C ASN A 886 -6.24 21.14 24.04
N GLU A 887 -6.16 22.37 23.52
CA GLU A 887 -4.88 22.98 23.16
C GLU A 887 -3.92 23.12 24.37
N LEU A 888 -4.45 23.47 25.55
CA LEU A 888 -3.66 23.55 26.79
C LEU A 888 -3.22 22.16 27.29
N GLU A 889 -4.09 21.15 27.19
CA GLU A 889 -3.75 19.77 27.54
C GLU A 889 -2.71 19.18 26.58
N LEU A 890 -2.81 19.50 25.29
CA LEU A 890 -1.85 19.10 24.27
C LEU A 890 -0.46 19.70 24.54
N GLU A 891 -0.37 21.01 24.81
CA GLU A 891 0.90 21.65 25.18
C GLU A 891 1.48 20.99 26.43
N LYS A 892 0.69 20.83 27.49
CA LYS A 892 1.14 20.23 28.74
C LYS A 892 1.70 18.81 28.54
N THR A 893 0.97 17.95 27.84
CA THR A 893 1.38 16.56 27.59
C THR A 893 2.60 16.47 26.67
N ALA A 894 2.73 17.38 25.69
CA ALA A 894 3.92 17.48 24.85
C ALA A 894 5.16 17.90 25.64
N LEU A 895 5.05 18.93 26.50
CA LEU A 895 6.14 19.37 27.38
C LEU A 895 6.60 18.25 28.31
N GLU A 896 5.67 17.55 28.92
CA GLU A 896 5.93 16.42 29.80
C GLU A 896 6.71 15.28 29.11
N LEU A 897 6.46 15.06 27.82
CA LEU A 897 7.14 14.07 27.00
C LEU A 897 8.52 14.57 26.56
N ILE A 898 8.62 15.80 26.06
CA ILE A 898 9.89 16.42 25.64
C ILE A 898 10.90 16.41 26.79
N THR A 899 10.50 16.81 28.00
CA THR A 899 11.40 16.78 29.18
C THR A 899 11.96 15.38 29.42
N LEU A 900 11.13 14.34 29.28
CA LEU A 900 11.59 12.96 29.43
C LEU A 900 12.52 12.53 28.29
N LEU A 901 12.23 12.94 27.04
CA LEU A 901 13.08 12.61 25.89
C LEU A 901 14.47 13.24 26.02
N ILE A 902 14.55 14.49 26.45
CA ILE A 902 15.82 15.17 26.76
C ILE A 902 16.59 14.43 27.85
N GLU A 903 15.93 13.99 28.92
CA GLU A 903 16.58 13.19 29.98
C GLU A 903 17.09 11.83 29.50
N ILE A 904 16.45 11.23 28.48
CA ILE A 904 16.88 9.98 27.87
C ILE A 904 18.09 10.23 26.97
N ASP A 905 18.02 11.23 26.08
CA ASP A 905 19.06 11.54 25.10
C ASP A 905 20.37 12.04 25.74
N SER A 906 20.27 12.81 26.84
CA SER A 906 21.44 13.30 27.55
C SER A 906 22.28 12.19 28.20
N ARG A 907 21.73 10.98 28.34
CA ARG A 907 22.40 9.82 28.96
C ARG A 907 22.91 8.83 27.94
N THR A 908 22.51 8.94 26.67
CA THR A 908 23.01 8.12 25.56
C THR A 908 24.26 8.72 24.91
N ASN A 909 24.55 9.99 25.18
CA ASN A 909 25.78 10.69 24.76
C ASN A 909 26.94 10.65 25.78
N ASP A 910 26.71 10.04 26.95
CA ASP A 910 27.73 9.64 27.94
C ASP A 910 28.03 8.13 27.80
#